data_AF-A0A958JPR9-F1
#
_entry.id   AF-A0A958JPR9-F1
#
_cell.length_a   1.000
_cell.length_b   1.000
_cell.length_c   1.000
_cell.angle_alpha   90.00
_cell.angle_beta   90.00
_cell.angle_gamma   90.00
#
_symmetry.space_group_name_H-M   'P 1'
#
loop_
_entity.id
_entity.type
_entity.pdbx_description
1 polymer ?
#
loop_
_entity_poly.entity_id
_entity_poly.type
_entity_poly.pdbx_seq_one_letter_code
_entity_poly.pdbx_strand_id
1 'polypeptide(L)'
;MNNSFDNDALRRAKQRLFLKRAPKYVVLSFLVLTVGYLVTQYLADLPRERFARGYKFLERVWLGAERVATMTTLKLAAHHEDLKNTELPVVEIYIKGKRLDRLKEELPNTDVSAEKAKFRVGDKNYEGTARFKGDSMNHWAFPNKSWRVELKDGEFYRGMQMFNLNVPRVDTQLSNWLGYHLAKDLGGLITPHAENVHFRLNRKFDGVRLLLEQPNQDMLVRRYLPPGKIFVGDISSEQIYGGVPRKRLYSDPTGWVVRAPGNDLRMVELEKLLSVVANDSDPYLFYNELRSIMDVDSLARYMALLELVGSVHIDETHNGKLYFHPHLGKFQPIVWDTVAYMWDDSFGLDLGVNRLFRVVLQNPALRELKDHYLWSAINENLSSKNIIEKIETESNKMRRDLYAFAFKLHANDKGVKHISNEDWEEALLNLKRVVVSREQRIREHLASGEVHYRIVKDGSDSALLIDVDTSAGYHFETLQLSLKPGTRGGAAPALVPYLTVSNAVRPAEGEGPAVKAEVLPTGELKYHVDDLLLSKRRFRKSKSAELVSGIYRYRLKGIPPEAISSLTLVGKNAITGEEVTAKDSTEISEDAGKKLFAAWWNPEKYTVGKQLVWSGNVQLLETLYLSPFDSLEVRPGTRITMAPNVSLFADGSKIAFNGTKESPIVVRAMDKNKHFGTIALRNIPQGVLQHVQISGGSYGLLKNVRYEGDLAVHGGEVTAENIVVEGNYISAKSGRLTLRSSTIRSTFPFAVKAQNAIVREIEVQHDQVKPVHHRSLLNAEAHGTPLRIEREYKFSVNATDGVERDLMDVAKEIRNGLERRVADRTVWNAPTFTSSDYYVDDTAEDFLFRDIYFDTPQSLAYKNQISYRYRNRYKSWKAYKEHIKKQDWPTLWPYRLEFQAKVGRQELGDGFSTVGEARFEFRDASKPFSPEHQPPDSPWEESEFLSYFESGDFQGLVTYPAQEIVRTLEGQYEGDTLEFLPKFVLVTERFRQHLNIPSDYGSGPNPEQSYIISLDKTRVYEAKRYLAYLKDEREGMKSARKPGSLGVLLEIEVEFERNVSDVLDKKIDAAENAAEKEHLEAVREAFLKDQSVIMQVVDEELKKVGLDVIPANSSKYVQAYDLAQLSR
;
A
#
# COMPACT_ATOMS: atom_id res chain seq x y z
N MET A 1 -96.90 -13.63 53.93
CA MET A 1 -95.52 -14.06 53.62
C MET A 1 -94.66 -12.81 53.46
N ASN A 2 -94.02 -12.35 54.54
CA ASN A 2 -93.09 -11.21 54.51
C ASN A 2 -91.67 -11.77 54.66
N ASN A 3 -90.94 -11.89 53.54
CA ASN A 3 -89.51 -12.19 53.57
C ASN A 3 -88.75 -10.87 53.78
N SER A 4 -88.28 -10.63 55.00
CA SER A 4 -87.30 -9.57 55.27
C SER A 4 -85.97 -9.96 54.63
N PHE A 5 -85.50 -9.20 53.64
CA PHE A 5 -84.13 -9.32 53.14
C PHE A 5 -83.16 -8.93 54.25
N ASP A 6 -82.35 -9.88 54.71
CA ASP A 6 -81.28 -9.66 55.69
C ASP A 6 -80.15 -8.84 55.05
N ASN A 7 -80.22 -7.52 55.22
CA ASN A 7 -79.20 -6.58 54.75
C ASN A 7 -77.82 -6.84 55.39
N ASP A 8 -77.76 -7.46 56.58
CA ASP A 8 -76.49 -7.85 57.23
C ASP A 8 -75.88 -9.10 56.59
N ALA A 9 -76.69 -10.02 56.07
CA ALA A 9 -76.20 -11.14 55.26
C ALA A 9 -75.57 -10.64 53.95
N LEU A 10 -76.19 -9.67 53.27
CA LEU A 10 -75.64 -9.07 52.04
C LEU A 10 -74.35 -8.29 52.32
N ARG A 11 -74.28 -7.53 53.43
CA ARG A 11 -73.08 -6.79 53.85
C ARG A 11 -71.93 -7.74 54.20
N ARG A 12 -72.20 -8.83 54.93
CA ARG A 12 -71.23 -9.89 55.23
C ARG A 12 -70.78 -10.67 54.00
N ALA A 13 -71.68 -10.91 53.04
CA ALA A 13 -71.35 -11.53 51.76
C ALA A 13 -70.44 -10.62 50.91
N LYS A 14 -70.74 -9.32 50.81
CA LYS A 14 -69.88 -8.33 50.12
C LYS A 14 -68.52 -8.17 50.80
N GLN A 15 -68.45 -8.13 52.13
CA GLN A 15 -67.18 -8.12 52.87
C GLN A 15 -66.36 -9.41 52.67
N ARG A 16 -67.01 -10.59 52.70
CA ARG A 16 -66.32 -11.87 52.40
C ARG A 16 -65.85 -11.94 50.95
N LEU A 17 -66.60 -11.42 49.99
CA LEU A 17 -66.20 -11.36 48.59
C LEU A 17 -65.03 -10.39 48.40
N PHE A 18 -65.05 -9.24 49.07
CA PHE A 18 -63.97 -8.27 49.07
C PHE A 18 -62.70 -8.85 49.71
N LEU A 19 -62.79 -9.48 50.88
CA LEU A 19 -61.65 -10.15 51.55
C LEU A 19 -61.10 -11.33 50.75
N LYS A 20 -61.94 -12.08 50.00
CA LYS A 20 -61.48 -13.12 49.05
C LYS A 20 -60.78 -12.55 47.81
N ARG A 21 -61.14 -11.34 47.37
CA ARG A 21 -60.57 -10.68 46.18
C ARG A 21 -59.44 -9.70 46.51
N ALA A 22 -59.35 -9.23 47.76
CA ALA A 22 -58.34 -8.28 48.22
C ALA A 22 -56.89 -8.75 47.97
N PRO A 23 -56.52 -10.03 48.18
CA PRO A 23 -55.18 -10.51 47.81
C PRO A 23 -54.92 -10.40 46.31
N LYS A 24 -55.92 -10.64 45.46
CA LYS A 24 -55.80 -10.48 44.00
C LYS A 24 -55.62 -9.03 43.60
N TYR A 25 -56.32 -8.10 44.26
CA TYR A 25 -56.13 -6.67 44.03
C TYR A 25 -54.77 -6.18 44.55
N VAL A 26 -54.28 -6.69 45.68
CA VAL A 26 -52.93 -6.38 46.18
C VAL A 26 -51.86 -6.91 45.23
N VAL A 27 -51.99 -8.15 44.76
CA VAL A 27 -51.09 -8.74 43.76
C VAL A 27 -51.14 -7.97 42.44
N LEU A 28 -52.33 -7.58 41.97
CA LEU A 28 -52.49 -6.78 40.77
C LEU A 28 -51.86 -5.39 40.93
N SER A 29 -52.08 -4.72 42.07
CA SER A 29 -51.45 -3.43 42.38
C SER A 29 -49.93 -3.54 42.45
N PHE A 30 -49.41 -4.61 43.07
CA PHE A 30 -47.97 -4.86 43.12
C PHE A 30 -47.39 -5.13 41.73
N LEU A 31 -48.10 -5.90 40.89
CA LEU A 31 -47.73 -6.14 39.50
C LEU A 31 -47.72 -4.82 38.70
N VAL A 32 -48.77 -4.00 38.82
CA VAL A 32 -48.87 -2.70 38.14
C VAL A 32 -47.77 -1.75 38.60
N LEU A 33 -47.46 -1.69 39.89
CA LEU A 33 -46.36 -0.90 40.43
C LEU A 33 -45.00 -1.41 39.95
N THR A 34 -44.81 -2.72 39.90
CA THR A 34 -43.58 -3.36 39.41
C THR A 34 -43.39 -3.08 37.92
N VAL A 35 -44.44 -3.26 37.12
CA VAL A 35 -44.41 -2.96 35.68
C VAL A 35 -44.20 -1.46 35.46
N GLY A 36 -44.88 -0.60 36.22
CA GLY A 36 -44.68 0.86 36.16
C GLY A 36 -43.25 1.27 36.52
N TYR A 37 -42.66 0.65 37.54
CA TYR A 37 -41.26 0.84 37.89
C TYR A 37 -40.32 0.35 36.78
N LEU A 38 -40.54 -0.85 36.23
CA LEU A 38 -39.73 -1.37 35.14
C LEU A 38 -39.83 -0.51 33.87
N VAL A 39 -41.03 0.00 33.54
CA VAL A 39 -41.24 0.91 32.41
C VAL A 39 -40.54 2.24 32.66
N THR A 40 -40.64 2.82 33.86
CA THR A 40 -39.93 4.08 34.18
C THR A 40 -38.41 3.89 34.16
N GLN A 41 -37.88 2.80 34.68
CA GLN A 41 -36.45 2.45 34.54
C GLN A 41 -36.04 2.31 33.08
N TYR A 42 -36.81 1.56 32.29
CA TYR A 42 -36.56 1.37 30.86
C TYR A 42 -36.54 2.71 30.10
N LEU A 43 -37.49 3.61 30.38
CA LEU A 43 -37.54 4.94 29.78
C LEU A 43 -36.36 5.80 30.23
N ALA A 44 -35.96 5.75 31.51
CA ALA A 44 -34.79 6.47 31.99
C ALA A 44 -33.50 6.03 31.27
N ASP A 45 -33.36 4.74 30.98
CA ASP A 45 -32.16 4.15 30.34
C ASP A 45 -32.15 4.23 28.81
N LEU A 46 -33.24 4.69 28.20
CA LEU A 46 -33.37 4.79 26.75
C LEU A 46 -32.53 5.92 26.11
N PRO A 47 -32.46 7.14 26.70
CA PRO A 47 -31.56 8.19 26.23
C PRO A 47 -30.08 7.79 26.39
N ARG A 48 -29.33 7.80 25.29
CA ARG A 48 -27.89 7.46 25.23
C ARG A 48 -27.02 8.69 24.97
N GLU A 49 -27.63 9.86 24.85
CA GLU A 49 -26.98 11.12 24.53
C GLU A 49 -26.12 11.62 25.70
N ARG A 50 -24.95 12.22 25.39
CA ARG A 50 -24.00 12.67 26.41
C ARG A 50 -24.60 13.70 27.38
N PHE A 51 -25.49 14.58 26.89
CA PHE A 51 -26.16 15.58 27.73
C PHE A 51 -27.15 14.95 28.72
N ALA A 52 -27.75 13.80 28.39
CA ALA A 52 -28.70 13.11 29.25
C ALA A 52 -28.03 12.53 30.51
N ARG A 53 -26.68 12.43 30.55
CA ARG A 53 -25.93 12.09 31.77
C ARG A 53 -26.06 13.15 32.87
N GLY A 54 -26.32 14.40 32.51
CA GLY A 54 -26.54 15.49 33.46
C GLY A 54 -27.99 15.60 33.95
N TYR A 55 -28.91 14.83 33.37
CA TYR A 55 -30.34 14.89 33.69
C TYR A 55 -30.67 14.08 34.95
N LYS A 56 -31.61 14.61 35.74
CA LYS A 56 -32.22 13.87 36.85
C LYS A 56 -33.05 12.71 36.31
N PHE A 57 -33.32 11.71 37.16
CA PHE A 57 -34.05 10.49 36.77
C PHE A 57 -35.36 10.79 36.02
N LEU A 58 -36.22 11.69 36.54
CA LEU A 58 -37.49 12.04 35.89
C LEU A 58 -37.31 12.72 34.52
N GLU A 59 -36.28 13.56 34.36
CA GLU A 59 -35.96 14.19 33.09
C GLU A 59 -35.53 13.14 32.05
N ARG A 60 -34.75 12.14 32.47
CA ARG A 60 -34.41 10.98 31.63
C ARG A 60 -35.65 10.16 31.26
N VAL A 61 -36.56 9.92 32.20
CA VAL A 61 -37.83 9.22 31.94
C VAL A 61 -38.67 9.96 30.90
N TRP A 62 -38.83 11.28 31.04
CA TRP A 62 -39.58 12.10 30.09
C TRP A 62 -38.95 12.08 28.69
N LEU A 63 -37.63 12.26 28.60
CA LEU A 63 -36.91 12.18 27.34
C LEU A 63 -37.07 10.78 26.71
N GLY A 64 -36.96 9.71 27.49
CA GLY A 64 -37.21 8.35 27.01
C GLY A 64 -38.63 8.14 26.52
N ALA A 65 -39.64 8.69 27.22
CA ALA A 65 -41.04 8.63 26.81
C ALA A 65 -41.26 9.35 25.48
N GLU A 66 -40.68 10.54 25.32
CA GLU A 66 -40.68 11.30 24.06
C GLU A 66 -40.09 10.46 22.92
N ARG A 67 -38.90 9.86 23.13
CA ARG A 67 -38.27 8.98 22.13
C ARG A 67 -39.16 7.80 21.75
N VAL A 68 -39.80 7.14 22.72
CA VAL A 68 -40.71 6.01 22.44
C VAL A 68 -41.94 6.48 21.65
N ALA A 69 -42.52 7.63 22.00
CA ALA A 69 -43.62 8.21 21.26
C ALA A 69 -43.21 8.52 19.81
N THR A 70 -42.09 9.22 19.60
CA THR A 70 -41.55 9.51 18.26
C THR A 70 -41.29 8.24 17.45
N MET A 71 -40.62 7.24 18.04
CA MET A 71 -40.36 5.96 17.39
C MET A 71 -41.64 5.21 17.00
N THR A 72 -42.70 5.32 17.81
CA THR A 72 -43.99 4.70 17.53
C THR A 72 -44.70 5.40 16.38
N THR A 73 -44.75 6.73 16.41
CA THR A 73 -45.34 7.54 15.32
C THR A 73 -44.64 7.28 13.99
N LEU A 74 -43.30 7.26 13.96
CA LEU A 74 -42.54 6.99 12.75
C LEU A 74 -42.75 5.58 12.21
N LYS A 75 -42.90 4.58 13.09
CA LYS A 75 -43.25 3.21 12.69
C LYS A 75 -44.63 3.13 12.04
N LEU A 76 -45.59 3.89 12.53
CA LEU A 76 -46.95 3.91 11.98
C LEU A 76 -47.02 4.67 10.65
N ALA A 77 -46.17 5.68 10.46
CA ALA A 77 -46.09 6.46 9.23
C ALA A 77 -45.23 5.79 8.12
N ALA A 78 -44.36 4.84 8.48
CA ALA A 78 -43.50 4.17 7.51
C ALA A 78 -44.29 3.28 6.55
N HIS A 79 -43.88 3.28 5.29
CA HIS A 79 -44.46 2.38 4.29
C HIS A 79 -44.05 0.92 4.58
N HIS A 80 -44.77 -0.03 4.01
CA HIS A 80 -44.35 -1.42 4.04
C HIS A 80 -43.11 -1.64 3.16
N GLU A 81 -42.22 -2.51 3.62
CA GLU A 81 -41.10 -2.98 2.81
C GLU A 81 -41.62 -3.67 1.54
N ASP A 82 -41.13 -3.23 0.38
CA ASP A 82 -41.42 -3.85 -0.93
C ASP A 82 -40.13 -4.28 -1.62
N LEU A 83 -39.63 -5.45 -1.22
CA LEU A 83 -38.39 -6.01 -1.73
C LEU A 83 -38.43 -6.34 -3.22
N LYS A 84 -39.60 -6.56 -3.81
CA LYS A 84 -39.70 -6.94 -5.24
C LYS A 84 -39.43 -5.77 -6.17
N ASN A 85 -39.73 -4.56 -5.71
CA ASN A 85 -39.63 -3.35 -6.51
C ASN A 85 -38.55 -2.39 -5.98
N THR A 86 -37.62 -2.85 -5.13
CA THR A 86 -36.45 -2.04 -4.79
C THR A 86 -35.54 -1.92 -6.02
N GLU A 87 -35.04 -0.72 -6.27
CA GLU A 87 -34.04 -0.45 -7.31
C GLU A 87 -32.61 -0.53 -6.75
N LEU A 88 -32.47 -0.60 -5.42
CA LEU A 88 -31.18 -0.74 -4.77
C LEU A 88 -30.74 -2.22 -4.76
N PRO A 89 -29.43 -2.50 -4.89
CA PRO A 89 -28.92 -3.84 -4.65
C PRO A 89 -29.29 -4.32 -3.24
N VAL A 90 -29.77 -5.56 -3.15
CA VAL A 90 -30.13 -6.16 -1.86
C VAL A 90 -28.90 -6.78 -1.23
N VAL A 91 -28.63 -6.40 0.02
CA VAL A 91 -27.58 -6.97 0.85
C VAL A 91 -28.17 -7.45 2.16
N GLU A 92 -27.95 -8.71 2.51
CA GLU A 92 -28.53 -9.33 3.70
C GLU A 92 -27.48 -10.09 4.50
N ILE A 93 -27.46 -9.86 5.82
CA ILE A 93 -26.64 -10.59 6.78
C ILE A 93 -27.52 -11.55 7.57
N TYR A 94 -27.10 -12.81 7.64
CA TYR A 94 -27.67 -13.84 8.50
C TYR A 94 -26.67 -14.24 9.58
N ILE A 95 -26.99 -13.91 10.83
CA ILE A 95 -26.15 -14.18 12.01
C ILE A 95 -27.01 -14.77 13.15
N LYS A 96 -26.55 -15.86 13.75
CA LYS A 96 -27.24 -16.50 14.88
C LYS A 96 -27.31 -15.55 16.09
N GLY A 97 -28.44 -15.54 16.81
CA GLY A 97 -28.67 -14.64 17.97
C GLY A 97 -27.52 -14.64 18.98
N LYS A 98 -27.09 -15.83 19.44
CA LYS A 98 -25.95 -15.95 20.38
C LYS A 98 -24.65 -15.31 19.88
N ARG A 99 -24.40 -15.31 18.56
CA ARG A 99 -23.21 -14.65 17.97
C ARG A 99 -23.39 -13.14 17.93
N LEU A 100 -24.59 -12.69 17.57
CA LEU A 100 -24.94 -11.28 17.57
C LEU A 100 -24.85 -10.67 18.98
N ASP A 101 -25.19 -11.43 20.02
CA ASP A 101 -25.09 -10.97 21.41
C ASP A 101 -23.63 -10.82 21.85
N ARG A 102 -22.74 -11.75 21.49
CA ARG A 102 -21.29 -11.59 21.71
C ARG A 102 -20.71 -10.34 21.06
N LEU A 103 -21.12 -10.02 19.82
CA LEU A 103 -20.67 -8.77 19.18
C LEU A 103 -21.10 -7.51 19.97
N LYS A 104 -22.17 -7.58 20.77
CA LYS A 104 -22.62 -6.44 21.59
C LYS A 104 -21.86 -6.34 22.92
N GLU A 105 -21.39 -7.47 23.45
CA GLU A 105 -20.61 -7.53 24.70
C GLU A 105 -19.28 -6.76 24.58
N GLU A 106 -18.73 -6.66 23.36
CA GLU A 106 -17.46 -5.97 23.06
C GLU A 106 -17.60 -4.44 22.84
N LEU A 107 -18.82 -3.90 22.80
CA LEU A 107 -19.02 -2.47 22.56
C LEU A 107 -18.47 -1.62 23.72
N PRO A 108 -17.77 -0.50 23.45
CA PRO A 108 -17.69 0.24 22.17
C PRO A 108 -16.55 -0.20 21.24
N ASN A 109 -15.79 -1.24 21.59
CA ASN A 109 -14.67 -1.69 20.78
C ASN A 109 -15.16 -2.61 19.65
N THR A 110 -15.28 -2.05 18.44
CA THR A 110 -15.86 -2.77 17.28
C THR A 110 -14.85 -3.63 16.51
N ASP A 111 -13.55 -3.56 16.87
CA ASP A 111 -12.48 -4.25 16.17
C ASP A 111 -12.02 -5.56 16.84
N VAL A 112 -12.59 -5.94 18.00
CA VAL A 112 -12.15 -7.09 18.81
C VAL A 112 -12.58 -8.45 18.23
N SER A 113 -13.84 -8.58 17.82
CA SER A 113 -14.40 -9.89 17.45
C SER A 113 -15.17 -9.85 16.14
N ALA A 114 -15.01 -10.93 15.35
CA ALA A 114 -15.74 -11.17 14.12
C ALA A 114 -16.44 -12.52 14.19
N GLU A 115 -17.71 -12.55 13.76
CA GLU A 115 -18.57 -13.71 13.91
C GLU A 115 -18.97 -14.29 12.57
N LYS A 116 -18.99 -15.63 12.49
CA LYS A 116 -19.40 -16.35 11.28
C LYS A 116 -20.85 -16.00 10.91
N ALA A 117 -21.06 -15.57 9.68
CA ALA A 117 -22.35 -15.18 9.11
C ALA A 117 -22.52 -15.72 7.68
N LYS A 118 -23.76 -15.72 7.19
CA LYS A 118 -24.08 -15.93 5.77
C LYS A 118 -24.54 -14.61 5.17
N PHE A 119 -24.18 -14.37 3.92
CA PHE A 119 -24.52 -13.14 3.23
C PHE A 119 -25.31 -13.47 1.97
N ARG A 120 -26.32 -12.65 1.66
CA ARG A 120 -26.91 -12.59 0.32
C ARG A 120 -26.61 -11.22 -0.23
N VAL A 121 -25.83 -11.15 -1.30
CA VAL A 121 -25.35 -9.89 -1.90
C VAL A 121 -25.64 -9.94 -3.39
N GLY A 122 -26.59 -9.13 -3.84
CA GLY A 122 -27.23 -9.33 -5.15
C GLY A 122 -27.95 -10.69 -5.20
N ASP A 123 -27.72 -11.45 -6.28
CA ASP A 123 -28.38 -12.75 -6.50
C ASP A 123 -27.59 -13.94 -5.94
N LYS A 124 -26.46 -13.70 -5.25
CA LYS A 124 -25.56 -14.75 -4.77
C LYS A 124 -25.52 -14.82 -3.25
N ASN A 125 -25.35 -16.05 -2.76
CA ASN A 125 -25.12 -16.34 -1.36
C ASN A 125 -23.62 -16.57 -1.11
N TYR A 126 -23.11 -16.05 -0.01
CA TYR A 126 -21.72 -16.15 0.42
C TYR A 126 -21.66 -16.58 1.89
N GLU A 127 -20.51 -17.10 2.30
CA GLU A 127 -20.18 -17.32 3.70
C GLU A 127 -18.97 -16.46 4.09
N GLY A 128 -18.83 -16.16 5.37
CA GLY A 128 -17.72 -15.37 5.86
C GLY A 128 -17.93 -14.89 7.28
N THR A 129 -17.38 -13.73 7.61
CA THR A 129 -17.46 -13.11 8.92
C THR A 129 -18.04 -11.71 8.86
N ALA A 130 -18.81 -11.36 9.88
CA ALA A 130 -19.37 -10.04 10.08
C ALA A 130 -19.01 -9.53 11.47
N ARG A 131 -18.73 -8.24 11.56
CA ARG A 131 -18.56 -7.53 12.84
C ARG A 131 -19.13 -6.13 12.76
N PHE A 132 -19.39 -5.52 13.91
CA PHE A 132 -19.66 -4.09 13.93
C PHE A 132 -18.43 -3.30 13.45
N LYS A 133 -18.64 -2.10 12.93
CA LYS A 133 -17.57 -1.22 12.48
C LYS A 133 -17.86 0.22 12.87
N GLY A 134 -16.84 0.93 13.34
CA GLY A 134 -16.86 2.37 13.52
C GLY A 134 -16.44 2.74 14.92
N ASP A 135 -15.76 3.87 15.04
CA ASP A 135 -15.25 4.36 16.32
C ASP A 135 -16.29 5.27 16.97
N SER A 136 -16.96 6.12 16.19
CA SER A 136 -18.01 7.02 16.67
C SER A 136 -19.36 6.31 16.93
N MET A 137 -20.07 6.81 17.95
CA MET A 137 -21.32 6.21 18.46
C MET A 137 -22.43 6.00 17.43
N ASN A 138 -22.47 6.79 16.36
CA ASN A 138 -23.45 6.63 15.27
C ASN A 138 -23.41 5.25 14.61
N HIS A 139 -22.27 4.57 14.69
CA HIS A 139 -22.10 3.28 14.06
C HIS A 139 -22.53 2.07 14.93
N TRP A 140 -22.52 2.22 16.25
CA TRP A 140 -22.70 1.09 17.17
C TRP A 140 -23.64 1.36 18.36
N ALA A 141 -23.83 2.60 18.80
CA ALA A 141 -24.62 2.90 20.00
C ALA A 141 -26.13 2.86 19.76
N PHE A 142 -26.59 3.00 18.53
CA PHE A 142 -28.02 3.09 18.18
C PHE A 142 -28.55 1.81 17.53
N PRO A 143 -29.87 1.59 17.41
CA PRO A 143 -30.43 0.32 16.92
C PRO A 143 -29.80 -0.15 15.61
N ASN A 144 -29.59 0.77 14.67
CA ASN A 144 -28.92 0.50 13.40
C ASN A 144 -27.41 0.46 13.60
N LYS A 145 -26.81 -0.59 13.05
CA LYS A 145 -25.37 -0.85 13.16
C LYS A 145 -24.71 -0.73 11.80
N SER A 146 -23.49 -0.21 11.81
CA SER A 146 -22.59 -0.34 10.68
C SER A 146 -21.82 -1.65 10.79
N TRP A 147 -21.58 -2.29 9.67
CA TRP A 147 -20.97 -3.62 9.60
C TRP A 147 -19.70 -3.60 8.78
N ARG A 148 -18.71 -4.38 9.18
CA ARG A 148 -17.66 -4.85 8.28
C ARG A 148 -17.97 -6.29 7.90
N VAL A 149 -17.98 -6.54 6.60
CA VAL A 149 -18.20 -7.84 5.99
C VAL A 149 -16.90 -8.30 5.37
N GLU A 150 -16.53 -9.54 5.64
CA GLU A 150 -15.41 -10.24 5.02
C GLU A 150 -15.91 -11.57 4.50
N LEU A 151 -15.92 -11.71 3.18
CA LEU A 151 -16.29 -12.94 2.51
C LEU A 151 -15.18 -13.98 2.65
N LYS A 152 -15.54 -15.25 2.58
CA LYS A 152 -14.59 -16.37 2.63
C LYS A 152 -13.53 -16.23 1.53
N ASP A 153 -12.30 -16.65 1.83
CA ASP A 153 -11.18 -16.57 0.89
C ASP A 153 -11.54 -17.10 -0.50
N GLY A 154 -11.26 -16.27 -1.49
CA GLY A 154 -11.53 -16.57 -2.89
C GLY A 154 -12.96 -16.28 -3.35
N GLU A 155 -13.85 -15.84 -2.47
CA GLU A 155 -15.16 -15.29 -2.82
C GLU A 155 -15.11 -13.76 -2.90
N PHE A 156 -15.76 -13.20 -3.92
CA PHE A 156 -15.74 -11.77 -4.18
C PHE A 156 -17.11 -11.27 -4.63
N TYR A 157 -17.52 -10.10 -4.13
CA TYR A 157 -18.64 -9.33 -4.66
C TYR A 157 -18.13 -8.10 -5.38
N ARG A 158 -18.39 -7.97 -6.68
CA ARG A 158 -17.79 -6.93 -7.56
C ARG A 158 -16.26 -6.84 -7.41
N GLY A 159 -15.61 -7.98 -7.14
CA GLY A 159 -14.17 -8.06 -6.90
C GLY A 159 -13.71 -7.65 -5.50
N MET A 160 -14.62 -7.32 -4.58
CA MET A 160 -14.32 -7.03 -3.18
C MET A 160 -14.51 -8.28 -2.32
N GLN A 161 -13.49 -8.67 -1.55
CA GLN A 161 -13.63 -9.66 -0.48
C GLN A 161 -14.11 -9.01 0.83
N MET A 162 -13.67 -7.77 1.06
CA MET A 162 -13.98 -7.01 2.26
C MET A 162 -14.64 -5.68 1.89
N PHE A 163 -15.76 -5.38 2.54
CA PHE A 163 -16.48 -4.11 2.39
C PHE A 163 -17.20 -3.76 3.68
N ASN A 164 -17.50 -2.47 3.86
CA ASN A 164 -18.32 -2.00 4.96
C ASN A 164 -19.76 -1.77 4.48
N LEU A 165 -20.71 -1.88 5.41
CA LEU A 165 -22.10 -1.44 5.26
C LEU A 165 -22.33 -0.36 6.31
N ASN A 166 -22.12 0.89 5.92
CA ASN A 166 -22.19 2.03 6.82
C ASN A 166 -23.62 2.54 6.93
N VAL A 167 -24.03 2.88 8.15
CA VAL A 167 -25.21 3.71 8.40
C VAL A 167 -24.93 5.10 7.83
N PRO A 168 -25.82 5.68 7.00
CA PRO A 168 -25.62 7.03 6.48
C PRO A 168 -25.50 8.05 7.62
N ARG A 169 -24.55 8.99 7.49
CA ARG A 169 -24.15 9.87 8.60
C ARG A 169 -25.04 11.09 8.80
N VAL A 170 -25.66 11.57 7.72
CA VAL A 170 -26.36 12.86 7.69
C VAL A 170 -27.79 12.71 7.15
N ASP A 171 -28.60 13.76 7.34
CA ASP A 171 -30.04 13.76 7.11
C ASP A 171 -30.40 13.41 5.66
N THR A 172 -29.54 13.78 4.71
CA THR A 172 -29.72 13.47 3.28
C THR A 172 -29.66 11.97 2.96
N GLN A 173 -29.06 11.17 3.84
CA GLN A 173 -28.72 9.75 3.64
C GLN A 173 -27.83 9.47 2.41
N LEU A 174 -27.39 10.50 1.68
CA LEU A 174 -26.73 10.42 0.38
C LEU A 174 -25.31 11.00 0.39
N SER A 175 -25.02 11.97 1.27
CA SER A 175 -23.78 12.77 1.21
C SER A 175 -22.48 11.95 1.25
N ASN A 176 -22.43 10.84 1.99
CA ASN A 176 -21.27 9.96 1.98
C ASN A 176 -21.07 9.33 0.58
N TRP A 177 -22.13 8.80 -0.04
CA TRP A 177 -22.10 8.27 -1.41
C TRP A 177 -21.69 9.33 -2.42
N LEU A 178 -22.29 10.52 -2.32
CA LEU A 178 -22.07 11.62 -3.26
C LEU A 178 -20.59 12.02 -3.31
N GLY A 179 -19.93 12.14 -2.15
CA GLY A 179 -18.50 12.48 -2.09
C GLY A 179 -17.60 11.52 -2.87
N TYR A 180 -17.86 10.21 -2.81
CA TYR A 180 -17.11 9.21 -3.61
C TYR A 180 -17.46 9.28 -5.10
N HIS A 181 -18.73 9.53 -5.46
CA HIS A 181 -19.12 9.62 -6.87
C HIS A 181 -18.57 10.88 -7.55
N LEU A 182 -18.58 12.02 -6.86
CA LEU A 182 -17.94 13.24 -7.36
C LEU A 182 -16.42 13.07 -7.51
N ALA A 183 -15.77 12.35 -6.59
CA ALA A 183 -14.35 12.02 -6.70
C ALA A 183 -14.04 11.13 -7.91
N LYS A 184 -14.93 10.18 -8.22
CA LYS A 184 -14.80 9.31 -9.39
C LYS A 184 -14.94 10.12 -10.68
N ASP A 185 -15.92 11.02 -10.73
CA ASP A 185 -16.20 11.85 -11.91
C ASP A 185 -15.09 12.89 -12.15
N LEU A 186 -14.49 13.46 -11.09
CA LEU A 186 -13.32 14.35 -11.22
C LEU A 186 -12.12 13.68 -11.91
N GLY A 187 -12.01 12.35 -11.77
CA GLY A 187 -10.94 11.55 -12.37
C GLY A 187 -9.56 11.74 -11.71
N GLY A 188 -8.64 10.82 -11.99
CA GLY A 188 -7.26 10.87 -11.48
C GLY A 188 -7.09 10.62 -9.97
N LEU A 189 -8.14 10.16 -9.28
CA LEU A 189 -8.12 9.85 -7.84
C LEU A 189 -8.32 8.37 -7.56
N ILE A 190 -7.64 7.87 -6.52
CA ILE A 190 -7.89 6.52 -6.00
C ILE A 190 -9.14 6.56 -5.13
N THR A 191 -10.27 6.23 -5.75
CA THR A 191 -11.58 6.35 -5.12
C THR A 191 -12.16 4.96 -4.82
N PRO A 192 -12.44 4.62 -3.55
CA PRO A 192 -13.16 3.40 -3.18
C PRO A 192 -14.55 3.34 -3.83
N HIS A 193 -14.98 2.14 -4.21
CA HIS A 193 -16.31 1.87 -4.70
C HIS A 193 -17.34 2.09 -3.58
N ALA A 194 -18.40 2.82 -3.90
CA ALA A 194 -19.46 3.18 -2.99
C ALA A 194 -20.82 3.04 -3.68
N GLU A 195 -21.76 2.30 -3.08
CA GLU A 195 -23.12 2.14 -3.57
C GLU A 195 -24.13 2.11 -2.41
N ASN A 196 -25.31 2.71 -2.61
CA ASN A 196 -26.40 2.60 -1.63
C ASN A 196 -27.10 1.25 -1.82
N VAL A 197 -27.40 0.56 -0.73
CA VAL A 197 -27.98 -0.78 -0.76
C VAL A 197 -29.20 -0.91 0.15
N HIS A 198 -30.15 -1.72 -0.29
CA HIS A 198 -31.24 -2.19 0.56
C HIS A 198 -30.69 -3.23 1.54
N PHE A 199 -30.59 -2.88 2.83
CA PHE A 199 -29.95 -3.75 3.82
C PHE A 199 -30.95 -4.49 4.70
N ARG A 200 -30.73 -5.80 4.85
CA ARG A 200 -31.50 -6.68 5.76
C ARG A 200 -30.59 -7.36 6.77
N LEU A 201 -31.04 -7.45 8.01
CA LEU A 201 -30.42 -8.27 9.06
C LEU A 201 -31.42 -9.35 9.50
N ASN A 202 -31.05 -10.61 9.36
CA ASN A 202 -31.88 -11.77 9.73
C ASN A 202 -33.31 -11.67 9.18
N ARG A 203 -33.47 -11.45 7.87
CA ARG A 203 -34.77 -11.26 7.18
C ARG A 203 -35.56 -10.03 7.57
N LYS A 204 -35.01 -9.11 8.36
CA LYS A 204 -35.67 -7.85 8.68
C LYS A 204 -34.99 -6.72 7.93
N PHE A 205 -35.77 -5.90 7.22
CA PHE A 205 -35.28 -4.65 6.67
C PHE A 205 -34.73 -3.75 7.78
N ASP A 206 -33.48 -3.37 7.62
CA ASP A 206 -32.75 -2.54 8.58
C ASP A 206 -32.32 -1.21 7.93
N GLY A 207 -33.03 -0.79 6.88
CA GLY A 207 -32.86 0.49 6.19
C GLY A 207 -31.82 0.47 5.08
N VAL A 208 -31.55 1.64 4.51
CA VAL A 208 -30.51 1.82 3.50
C VAL A 208 -29.12 1.83 4.17
N ARG A 209 -28.12 1.25 3.52
CA ARG A 209 -26.71 1.32 3.91
C ARG A 209 -25.87 1.83 2.75
N LEU A 210 -24.74 2.47 3.08
CA LEU A 210 -23.66 2.67 2.14
C LEU A 210 -22.76 1.44 2.15
N LEU A 211 -22.78 0.65 1.08
CA LEU A 211 -21.73 -0.33 0.81
C LEU A 211 -20.47 0.43 0.37
N LEU A 212 -19.37 0.25 1.11
CA LEU A 212 -18.11 0.95 0.89
C LEU A 212 -16.93 -0.02 0.85
N GLU A 213 -16.25 -0.07 -0.29
CA GLU A 213 -15.01 -0.82 -0.50
C GLU A 213 -13.94 -0.45 0.54
N GLN A 214 -13.23 -1.44 1.05
CA GLN A 214 -12.09 -1.20 1.93
C GLN A 214 -10.79 -1.00 1.13
N PRO A 215 -10.01 0.05 1.43
CA PRO A 215 -8.66 0.19 0.91
C PRO A 215 -7.78 -0.97 1.37
N ASN A 216 -7.44 -1.82 0.41
CA ASN A 216 -6.63 -3.02 0.56
C ASN A 216 -5.90 -3.32 -0.77
N GLN A 217 -5.12 -4.40 -0.81
CA GLN A 217 -4.39 -4.79 -2.02
C GLN A 217 -5.33 -5.12 -3.20
N ASP A 218 -6.47 -5.77 -2.94
CA ASP A 218 -7.47 -6.09 -3.98
C ASP A 218 -8.00 -4.84 -4.69
N MET A 219 -8.18 -3.73 -3.94
CA MET A 219 -8.60 -2.44 -4.48
C MET A 219 -7.59 -1.89 -5.49
N LEU A 220 -6.30 -2.03 -5.21
CA LEU A 220 -5.20 -1.57 -6.06
C LEU A 220 -5.13 -2.40 -7.35
N VAL A 221 -5.09 -3.73 -7.21
CA VAL A 221 -5.00 -4.65 -8.35
C VAL A 221 -6.17 -4.46 -9.32
N ARG A 222 -7.40 -4.29 -8.81
CA ARG A 222 -8.58 -4.03 -9.65
C ARG A 222 -8.57 -2.69 -10.39
N ARG A 223 -7.71 -1.76 -9.98
CA ARG A 223 -7.50 -0.46 -10.63
C ARG A 223 -6.25 -0.45 -11.49
N TYR A 224 -5.67 -1.62 -11.78
CA TYR A 224 -4.42 -1.77 -12.52
C TYR A 224 -3.25 -1.01 -11.87
N LEU A 225 -3.33 -0.80 -10.55
CA LEU A 225 -2.21 -0.31 -9.75
C LEU A 225 -1.42 -1.52 -9.23
N PRO A 226 -0.09 -1.43 -9.17
CA PRO A 226 0.70 -2.49 -8.56
C PRO A 226 0.38 -2.61 -7.05
N PRO A 227 0.44 -3.80 -6.46
CA PRO A 227 0.38 -3.98 -5.01
C PRO A 227 1.43 -3.11 -4.31
N GLY A 228 1.05 -2.40 -3.25
CA GLY A 228 1.94 -1.47 -2.56
C GLY A 228 1.43 -1.05 -1.18
N LYS A 229 2.20 -0.25 -0.45
CA LYS A 229 1.88 0.15 0.92
C LYS A 229 0.69 1.13 0.93
N ILE A 230 -0.29 0.85 1.80
CA ILE A 230 -1.39 1.76 2.13
C ILE A 230 -1.20 2.21 3.58
N PHE A 231 -1.02 3.51 3.78
CA PHE A 231 -0.89 4.16 5.07
C PHE A 231 -2.26 4.66 5.50
N VAL A 232 -2.71 4.24 6.67
CA VAL A 232 -4.03 4.55 7.24
C VAL A 232 -3.85 5.34 8.53
N GLY A 233 -4.20 6.62 8.51
CA GLY A 233 -4.26 7.51 9.66
C GLY A 233 -5.71 7.70 10.08
N ASP A 234 -6.12 7.06 11.18
CA ASP A 234 -7.49 7.08 11.67
C ASP A 234 -7.51 7.16 13.21
N ILE A 235 -8.65 7.56 13.77
CA ILE A 235 -8.87 7.59 15.22
C ILE A 235 -9.40 6.26 15.72
N SER A 236 -9.02 5.90 16.93
CA SER A 236 -9.55 4.72 17.65
C SER A 236 -10.62 5.11 18.68
N SER A 237 -11.50 4.18 19.03
CA SER A 237 -12.43 4.34 20.17
C SER A 237 -11.73 4.78 21.47
N GLU A 238 -10.51 4.31 21.73
CA GLU A 238 -9.74 4.68 22.92
C GLU A 238 -9.32 6.17 22.91
N GLN A 239 -8.99 6.71 21.73
CA GLN A 239 -8.69 8.14 21.57
C GLN A 239 -9.94 9.03 21.62
N ILE A 240 -11.14 8.48 21.41
CA ILE A 240 -12.40 9.22 21.53
C ILE A 240 -12.92 9.17 22.96
N TYR A 241 -12.88 7.99 23.61
CA TYR A 241 -13.59 7.72 24.87
C TYR A 241 -12.68 7.32 26.05
N GLY A 242 -11.45 6.85 25.79
CA GLY A 242 -10.51 6.36 26.80
C GLY A 242 -9.50 7.39 27.33
N GLY A 243 -9.51 8.61 26.77
CA GLY A 243 -8.63 9.70 27.22
C GLY A 243 -7.21 9.66 26.64
N VAL A 244 -6.96 8.79 25.65
CA VAL A 244 -5.69 8.75 24.92
C VAL A 244 -5.58 9.94 23.96
N PRO A 245 -4.49 10.72 24.00
CA PRO A 245 -4.30 11.84 23.07
C PRO A 245 -4.26 11.39 21.60
N ARG A 246 -4.89 12.18 20.73
CA ARG A 246 -4.82 11.97 19.28
C ARG A 246 -3.43 12.33 18.74
N LYS A 247 -2.93 11.53 17.80
CA LYS A 247 -1.67 11.76 17.10
C LYS A 247 -1.90 12.62 15.85
N ARG A 248 -0.91 13.44 15.50
CA ARG A 248 -0.97 14.32 14.32
C ARG A 248 -0.28 13.64 13.13
N LEU A 249 -1.06 13.25 12.15
CA LEU A 249 -0.65 12.43 11.00
C LEU A 249 0.55 13.02 10.25
N TYR A 250 0.54 14.32 9.97
CA TYR A 250 1.59 14.95 9.17
C TYR A 250 2.74 15.55 10.01
N SER A 251 2.95 15.00 11.21
CA SER A 251 4.09 15.36 12.08
C SER A 251 4.58 14.22 12.98
N ASP A 252 3.81 13.14 13.12
CA ASP A 252 4.15 11.97 13.94
C ASP A 252 3.84 10.70 13.12
N PRO A 253 4.86 9.93 12.67
CA PRO A 253 4.64 8.72 11.89
C PRO A 253 3.86 7.64 12.66
N THR A 254 3.90 7.66 13.99
CA THR A 254 3.15 6.70 14.83
C THR A 254 1.63 6.91 14.78
N GLY A 255 1.16 8.01 14.18
CA GLY A 255 -0.25 8.22 13.85
C GLY A 255 -0.77 7.37 12.69
N TRP A 256 0.10 6.66 11.97
CA TRP A 256 -0.26 5.85 10.81
C TRP A 256 -0.15 4.35 11.09
N VAL A 257 -0.98 3.57 10.41
CA VAL A 257 -0.88 2.11 10.32
C VAL A 257 -0.59 1.74 8.87
N VAL A 258 0.41 0.90 8.63
CA VAL A 258 0.78 0.42 7.29
C VAL A 258 0.06 -0.88 6.97
N ARG A 259 -0.47 -0.98 5.75
CA ARG A 259 -0.94 -2.22 5.13
C ARG A 259 -0.13 -2.44 3.86
N ALA A 260 0.73 -3.46 3.83
CA ALA A 260 1.62 -3.75 2.71
C ALA A 260 1.26 -5.08 2.02
N PRO A 261 1.66 -5.31 0.76
CA PRO A 261 1.81 -6.66 0.25
C PRO A 261 2.95 -7.34 1.04
N GLY A 262 2.71 -8.51 1.64
CA GLY A 262 3.70 -9.19 2.46
C GLY A 262 3.89 -8.59 3.86
N ASN A 263 5.13 -8.61 4.37
CA ASN A 263 5.45 -8.33 5.78
C ASN A 263 6.23 -7.01 6.01
N ASP A 264 6.54 -6.23 4.98
CA ASP A 264 7.24 -4.95 5.17
C ASP A 264 6.31 -3.84 5.70
N LEU A 265 6.31 -3.66 7.02
CA LEU A 265 5.51 -2.64 7.71
C LEU A 265 6.29 -1.35 8.03
N ARG A 266 7.54 -1.21 7.56
CA ARG A 266 8.36 -0.02 7.83
C ARG A 266 7.80 1.21 7.12
N MET A 267 8.03 2.38 7.70
CA MET A 267 7.46 3.67 7.29
C MET A 267 8.48 4.65 6.66
N VAL A 268 9.59 4.15 6.13
CA VAL A 268 10.71 4.97 5.61
C VAL A 268 10.24 6.03 4.60
N GLU A 269 9.30 5.67 3.73
CA GLU A 269 8.76 6.56 2.71
C GLU A 269 7.92 7.68 3.33
N LEU A 270 7.13 7.34 4.35
CA LEU A 270 6.31 8.29 5.09
C LEU A 270 7.20 9.26 5.88
N GLU A 271 8.24 8.77 6.56
CA GLU A 271 9.19 9.61 7.30
C GLU A 271 9.82 10.66 6.39
N LYS A 272 10.19 10.28 5.15
CA LYS A 272 10.65 11.21 4.13
C LYS A 272 9.59 12.23 3.71
N LEU A 273 8.33 11.82 3.54
CA LEU A 273 7.24 12.79 3.29
C LEU A 273 7.11 13.78 4.45
N LEU A 274 7.17 13.30 5.70
CA LEU A 274 7.07 14.14 6.89
C LEU A 274 8.24 15.12 7.00
N SER A 275 9.47 14.71 6.63
CA SER A 275 10.62 15.62 6.63
C SER A 275 10.47 16.75 5.61
N VAL A 276 9.93 16.46 4.42
CA VAL A 276 9.62 17.48 3.40
C VAL A 276 8.55 18.45 3.90
N VAL A 277 7.48 17.95 4.53
CA VAL A 277 6.40 18.77 5.12
C VAL A 277 6.87 19.58 6.34
N ALA A 278 7.94 19.14 7.01
CA ALA A 278 8.57 19.86 8.12
C ALA A 278 9.48 21.00 7.64
N ASN A 279 10.12 20.86 6.47
CA ASN A 279 11.09 21.81 5.92
C ASN A 279 10.48 22.72 4.83
N ASP A 280 9.44 23.47 5.19
CA ASP A 280 8.69 24.34 4.27
C ASP A 280 9.17 25.80 4.23
N SER A 281 10.29 26.09 4.91
CA SER A 281 10.87 27.43 5.00
C SER A 281 11.35 27.99 3.65
N ASP A 282 11.71 27.10 2.72
CA ASP A 282 12.02 27.41 1.33
C ASP A 282 10.96 26.78 0.40
N PRO A 283 10.06 27.59 -0.15
CA PRO A 283 8.99 27.09 -1.00
C PRO A 283 9.44 26.46 -2.34
N TYR A 284 10.59 26.84 -2.89
CA TYR A 284 11.12 26.27 -4.13
C TYR A 284 11.72 24.90 -3.89
N LEU A 285 12.52 24.78 -2.84
CA LEU A 285 13.03 23.49 -2.39
C LEU A 285 11.87 22.57 -2.03
N PHE A 286 10.91 23.05 -1.23
CA PHE A 286 9.69 22.31 -0.90
C PHE A 286 8.95 21.83 -2.14
N TYR A 287 8.75 22.70 -3.14
CA TYR A 287 8.09 22.33 -4.41
C TYR A 287 8.77 21.13 -5.08
N ASN A 288 10.09 21.17 -5.20
CA ASN A 288 10.88 20.12 -5.85
C ASN A 288 10.94 18.84 -5.01
N GLU A 289 11.16 18.95 -3.71
CA GLU A 289 11.21 17.80 -2.80
C GLU A 289 9.85 17.10 -2.70
N LEU A 290 8.75 17.86 -2.61
CA LEU A 290 7.40 17.30 -2.59
C LEU A 290 7.12 16.53 -3.87
N ARG A 291 7.41 17.09 -5.05
CA ARG A 291 7.23 16.41 -6.35
C ARG A 291 8.05 15.12 -6.49
N SER A 292 9.10 14.95 -5.68
CA SER A 292 9.95 13.76 -5.67
C SER A 292 9.37 12.58 -4.88
N ILE A 293 8.39 12.84 -3.99
CA ILE A 293 7.82 11.83 -3.07
C ILE A 293 6.28 11.79 -3.09
N MET A 294 5.62 12.79 -3.66
CA MET A 294 4.17 12.92 -3.78
C MET A 294 3.78 13.16 -5.23
N ASP A 295 2.73 12.49 -5.69
CA ASP A 295 2.03 12.81 -6.93
C ASP A 295 1.18 14.08 -6.70
N VAL A 296 1.74 15.23 -7.10
CA VAL A 296 1.13 16.55 -6.85
C VAL A 296 -0.16 16.77 -7.63
N ASP A 297 -0.33 16.11 -8.78
CA ASP A 297 -1.58 16.17 -9.56
C ASP A 297 -2.72 15.49 -8.81
N SER A 298 -2.47 14.27 -8.31
CA SER A 298 -3.46 13.55 -7.50
C SER A 298 -3.79 14.29 -6.20
N LEU A 299 -2.80 14.93 -5.57
CA LEU A 299 -3.00 15.75 -4.37
C LEU A 299 -3.83 17.00 -4.67
N ALA A 300 -3.49 17.74 -5.72
CA ALA A 300 -4.21 18.96 -6.12
C ALA A 300 -5.67 18.66 -6.49
N ARG A 301 -5.93 17.56 -7.22
CA ARG A 301 -7.29 17.08 -7.51
C ARG A 301 -8.04 16.71 -6.24
N TYR A 302 -7.38 16.06 -5.29
CA TYR A 302 -8.03 15.70 -4.03
C TYR A 302 -8.39 16.93 -3.21
N MET A 303 -7.51 17.93 -3.16
CA MET A 303 -7.80 19.21 -2.52
C MET A 303 -8.94 19.95 -3.23
N ALA A 304 -8.94 20.00 -4.57
CA ALA A 304 -10.03 20.57 -5.36
C ALA A 304 -11.39 19.87 -5.09
N LEU A 305 -11.40 18.54 -4.98
CA LEU A 305 -12.59 17.80 -4.56
C LEU A 305 -13.09 18.27 -3.20
N LEU A 306 -12.20 18.43 -2.21
CA LEU A 306 -12.58 18.84 -0.86
C LEU A 306 -13.12 20.28 -0.82
N GLU A 307 -12.58 21.17 -1.66
CA GLU A 307 -13.13 22.51 -1.87
C GLU A 307 -14.54 22.44 -2.46
N LEU A 308 -14.73 21.64 -3.52
CA LEU A 308 -16.00 21.47 -4.21
C LEU A 308 -17.08 20.93 -3.28
N VAL A 309 -16.76 19.93 -2.46
CA VAL A 309 -17.72 19.29 -1.56
C VAL A 309 -17.79 19.96 -0.18
N GLY A 310 -16.98 20.99 0.08
CA GLY A 310 -16.94 21.72 1.36
C GLY A 310 -16.54 20.85 2.55
N SER A 311 -15.64 19.88 2.36
CA SER A 311 -15.30 18.91 3.41
C SER A 311 -14.06 19.26 4.20
N VAL A 312 -14.18 19.22 5.52
CA VAL A 312 -13.07 19.38 6.46
C VAL A 312 -12.79 18.13 7.30
N HIS A 313 -13.33 16.99 6.88
CA HIS A 313 -13.35 15.73 7.65
C HIS A 313 -12.04 14.94 7.61
N ILE A 314 -11.05 15.41 6.86
CA ILE A 314 -9.74 14.77 6.67
C ILE A 314 -8.70 15.65 7.36
N ASP A 315 -8.75 15.64 8.68
CA ASP A 315 -8.04 16.58 9.53
C ASP A 315 -6.64 16.12 9.93
N GLU A 316 -6.02 16.81 10.89
CA GLU A 316 -4.68 16.47 11.39
C GLU A 316 -4.56 15.09 12.02
N THR A 317 -5.68 14.45 12.38
CA THR A 317 -5.69 13.30 13.28
C THR A 317 -6.43 12.09 12.74
N HIS A 318 -7.30 12.24 11.72
CA HIS A 318 -8.07 11.12 11.18
C HIS A 318 -8.42 11.24 9.71
N ASN A 319 -8.93 10.14 9.15
CA ASN A 319 -9.33 9.96 7.75
C ASN A 319 -8.22 10.12 6.70
N GLY A 320 -6.96 10.24 7.12
CA GLY A 320 -5.82 10.24 6.20
C GLY A 320 -5.60 8.86 5.59
N LYS A 321 -5.59 8.75 4.27
CA LYS A 321 -5.23 7.52 3.57
C LYS A 321 -4.30 7.83 2.41
N LEU A 322 -3.11 7.21 2.41
CA LEU A 322 -2.12 7.39 1.36
C LEU A 322 -1.73 6.03 0.81
N TYR A 323 -1.66 5.90 -0.52
CA TYR A 323 -1.05 4.78 -1.21
C TYR A 323 0.34 5.19 -1.68
N PHE A 324 1.35 4.36 -1.42
CA PHE A 324 2.69 4.54 -1.96
C PHE A 324 2.89 3.64 -3.18
N HIS A 325 3.06 4.26 -4.36
CA HIS A 325 3.21 3.56 -5.61
C HIS A 325 4.65 3.00 -5.75
N PRO A 326 4.87 1.66 -5.70
CA PRO A 326 6.20 1.07 -5.63
C PRO A 326 7.04 1.29 -6.89
N HIS A 327 6.44 1.34 -8.09
CA HIS A 327 7.20 1.57 -9.32
C HIS A 327 7.64 3.04 -9.51
N LEU A 328 6.84 4.00 -9.02
CA LEU A 328 7.06 5.43 -9.22
C LEU A 328 7.72 6.12 -8.03
N GLY A 329 7.66 5.50 -6.85
CA GLY A 329 8.22 6.05 -5.61
C GLY A 329 7.47 7.28 -5.09
N LYS A 330 6.15 7.35 -5.31
CA LYS A 330 5.32 8.51 -4.95
C LYS A 330 4.06 8.12 -4.19
N PHE A 331 3.67 8.98 -3.25
CA PHE A 331 2.39 8.92 -2.56
C PHE A 331 1.25 9.47 -3.43
N GLN A 332 0.10 8.82 -3.34
CA GLN A 332 -1.19 9.26 -3.90
C GLN A 332 -2.25 9.20 -2.78
N PRO A 333 -3.11 10.22 -2.63
CA PRO A 333 -4.20 10.16 -1.67
C PRO A 333 -5.26 9.14 -2.10
N ILE A 334 -5.79 8.39 -1.14
CA ILE A 334 -7.00 7.59 -1.32
C ILE A 334 -8.15 8.39 -0.77
N VAL A 335 -9.18 8.62 -1.59
CA VAL A 335 -10.37 9.37 -1.19
C VAL A 335 -11.05 8.62 -0.05
N TRP A 336 -11.29 9.32 1.06
CA TRP A 336 -11.92 8.73 2.22
C TRP A 336 -12.79 9.71 3.00
N ASP A 337 -13.97 9.24 3.36
CA ASP A 337 -14.95 9.87 4.27
C ASP A 337 -15.08 11.39 4.09
N THR A 338 -15.19 11.81 2.83
CA THR A 338 -15.31 13.23 2.46
C THR A 338 -16.66 13.81 2.86
N VAL A 339 -17.72 13.00 2.95
CA VAL A 339 -19.09 13.42 3.35
C VAL A 339 -19.52 14.75 2.71
N ALA A 340 -19.98 14.69 1.46
CA ALA A 340 -20.22 15.89 0.67
C ALA A 340 -21.27 16.83 1.31
N TYR A 341 -20.91 18.10 1.43
CA TYR A 341 -21.77 19.18 1.91
C TYR A 341 -22.28 19.00 3.35
N MET A 342 -21.60 18.21 4.18
CA MET A 342 -21.97 17.99 5.57
C MET A 342 -21.99 19.28 6.42
N TRP A 343 -21.16 20.26 6.07
CA TRP A 343 -21.06 21.55 6.76
C TRP A 343 -21.74 22.69 6.01
N ASP A 344 -22.68 22.35 5.12
CA ASP A 344 -23.29 23.29 4.19
C ASP A 344 -22.19 24.09 3.45
N ASP A 345 -22.39 25.39 3.28
CA ASP A 345 -21.39 26.32 2.73
C ASP A 345 -20.81 27.23 3.82
N SER A 346 -20.53 26.64 5.00
CA SER A 346 -20.09 27.37 6.20
C SER A 346 -18.59 27.71 6.21
N PHE A 347 -17.79 27.04 5.39
CA PHE A 347 -16.35 27.27 5.30
C PHE A 347 -15.99 28.03 4.02
N GLY A 348 -14.93 28.83 4.08
CA GLY A 348 -14.35 29.46 2.90
C GLY A 348 -13.67 28.46 1.96
N LEU A 349 -12.84 28.99 1.06
CA LEU A 349 -11.95 28.21 0.20
C LEU A 349 -10.52 28.24 0.77
N ASP A 350 -9.61 27.51 0.14
CA ASP A 350 -8.25 27.25 0.60
C ASP A 350 -8.24 26.54 1.97
N LEU A 351 -8.94 25.40 2.01
CA LEU A 351 -9.16 24.56 3.18
C LEU A 351 -7.84 23.90 3.67
N GLY A 352 -7.16 24.59 4.59
CA GLY A 352 -5.94 24.12 5.27
C GLY A 352 -6.18 23.09 6.37
N VAL A 353 -6.92 22.02 6.08
CA VAL A 353 -7.48 21.08 7.09
C VAL A 353 -6.45 20.25 7.83
N ASN A 354 -5.25 20.09 7.26
CA ASN A 354 -4.11 19.41 7.86
C ASN A 354 -2.78 20.11 7.50
N ARG A 355 -1.66 19.70 8.12
CA ARG A 355 -0.36 20.36 7.93
C ARG A 355 0.09 20.29 6.48
N LEU A 356 0.03 19.13 5.83
CA LEU A 356 0.42 18.97 4.42
C LEU A 356 -0.31 20.00 3.55
N PHE A 357 -1.63 20.12 3.70
CA PHE A 357 -2.42 21.03 2.87
C PHE A 357 -2.09 22.50 3.14
N ARG A 358 -1.85 22.90 4.40
CA ARG A 358 -1.45 24.28 4.71
C ARG A 358 -0.11 24.64 4.09
N VAL A 359 0.84 23.71 4.04
CA VAL A 359 2.12 23.95 3.38
C VAL A 359 1.95 24.04 1.87
N VAL A 360 1.17 23.11 1.28
CA VAL A 360 0.88 23.11 -0.16
C VAL A 360 0.16 24.39 -0.60
N LEU A 361 -0.84 24.85 0.15
CA LEU A 361 -1.59 26.08 -0.15
C LEU A 361 -0.74 27.36 0.00
N GLN A 362 0.33 27.32 0.80
CA GLN A 362 1.30 28.42 0.90
C GLN A 362 2.21 28.50 -0.33
N ASN A 363 2.38 27.40 -1.08
CA ASN A 363 3.08 27.40 -2.35
C ASN A 363 2.13 27.84 -3.48
N PRO A 364 2.35 29.01 -4.10
CA PRO A 364 1.39 29.56 -5.05
C PRO A 364 1.19 28.69 -6.30
N ALA A 365 2.26 28.07 -6.84
CA ALA A 365 2.14 27.23 -8.04
C ALA A 365 1.31 25.96 -7.78
N LEU A 366 1.45 25.33 -6.62
CA LEU A 366 0.63 24.15 -6.26
C LEU A 366 -0.82 24.54 -5.95
N ARG A 367 -1.06 25.70 -5.35
CA ARG A 367 -2.41 26.24 -5.15
C ARG A 367 -3.09 26.51 -6.49
N GLU A 368 -2.38 27.17 -7.41
CA GLU A 368 -2.88 27.48 -8.76
C GLU A 368 -3.27 26.21 -9.51
N LEU A 369 -2.48 25.14 -9.40
CA LEU A 369 -2.82 23.82 -9.97
C LEU A 369 -4.12 23.24 -9.40
N LYS A 370 -4.33 23.35 -8.07
CA LYS A 370 -5.60 22.95 -7.42
C LYS A 370 -6.77 23.79 -7.96
N ASP A 371 -6.60 25.10 -8.06
CA ASP A 371 -7.66 26.01 -8.55
C ASP A 371 -8.02 25.76 -10.01
N HIS A 372 -7.05 25.40 -10.86
CA HIS A 372 -7.31 24.95 -12.24
C HIS A 372 -8.23 23.73 -12.26
N TYR A 373 -7.94 22.71 -11.45
CA TYR A 373 -8.77 21.51 -11.36
C TYR A 373 -10.16 21.80 -10.81
N LEU A 374 -10.27 22.70 -9.82
CA LEU A 374 -11.55 23.12 -9.26
C LEU A 374 -12.40 23.87 -10.29
N TRP A 375 -11.81 24.79 -11.04
CA TRP A 375 -12.49 25.56 -12.08
C TRP A 375 -12.92 24.71 -13.26
N SER A 376 -12.04 23.84 -13.77
CA SER A 376 -12.38 22.87 -14.83
C SER A 376 -13.55 21.98 -14.39
N ALA A 377 -13.52 21.45 -13.17
CA ALA A 377 -14.58 20.61 -12.63
C ALA A 377 -15.96 21.28 -12.69
N ILE A 378 -16.10 22.52 -12.20
CA ILE A 378 -17.40 23.22 -12.16
C ILE A 378 -17.88 23.72 -13.53
N ASN A 379 -17.00 23.82 -14.53
CA ASN A 379 -17.37 24.20 -15.90
C ASN A 379 -17.58 22.99 -16.82
N GLU A 380 -17.17 21.80 -16.39
CA GLU A 380 -17.33 20.56 -17.13
C GLU A 380 -18.34 19.63 -16.44
N ASN A 381 -17.90 18.47 -15.98
CA ASN A 381 -18.75 17.38 -15.53
C ASN A 381 -19.30 17.56 -14.11
N LEU A 382 -18.74 18.47 -13.30
CA LEU A 382 -19.14 18.71 -11.91
C LEU A 382 -19.78 20.09 -11.68
N SER A 383 -20.44 20.64 -12.69
CA SER A 383 -21.36 21.78 -12.49
C SER A 383 -22.49 21.42 -11.52
N SER A 384 -23.02 22.41 -10.81
CA SER A 384 -24.15 22.27 -9.89
C SER A 384 -25.34 21.61 -10.54
N LYS A 385 -25.63 21.92 -11.81
CA LYS A 385 -26.66 21.24 -12.61
C LYS A 385 -26.43 19.72 -12.67
N ASN A 386 -25.23 19.28 -13.03
CA ASN A 386 -24.91 17.85 -13.16
C ASN A 386 -24.89 17.15 -11.78
N ILE A 387 -24.40 17.83 -10.75
CA ILE A 387 -24.43 17.32 -9.37
C ILE A 387 -25.89 17.15 -8.89
N ILE A 388 -26.75 18.13 -9.17
CA ILE A 388 -28.18 18.07 -8.84
C ILE A 388 -28.86 16.91 -9.58
N GLU A 389 -28.62 16.74 -10.88
CA GLU A 389 -29.17 15.63 -11.66
C GLU A 389 -28.77 14.27 -11.06
N LYS A 390 -27.51 14.15 -10.60
CA LYS A 390 -27.01 12.97 -9.91
C LYS A 390 -27.70 12.74 -8.56
N ILE A 391 -27.90 13.80 -7.76
CA ILE A 391 -28.64 13.74 -6.49
C ILE A 391 -30.08 13.26 -6.75
N GLU A 392 -30.76 13.82 -7.75
CA GLU A 392 -32.15 13.48 -8.08
C GLU A 392 -32.26 12.04 -8.58
N THR A 393 -31.36 11.61 -9.45
CA THR A 393 -31.32 10.24 -9.96
C THR A 393 -31.17 9.22 -8.84
N GLU A 394 -30.20 9.40 -7.95
CA GLU A 394 -29.94 8.43 -6.88
C GLU A 394 -31.00 8.50 -5.76
N SER A 395 -31.44 9.70 -5.37
CA SER A 395 -32.51 9.84 -4.37
C SER A 395 -33.82 9.22 -4.85
N ASN A 396 -34.15 9.29 -6.14
CA ASN A 396 -35.33 8.63 -6.70
C ASN A 396 -35.26 7.10 -6.57
N LYS A 397 -34.09 6.49 -6.80
CA LYS A 397 -33.89 5.05 -6.57
C LYS A 397 -34.05 4.68 -5.09
N MET A 398 -33.53 5.51 -4.19
CA MET A 398 -33.57 5.27 -2.74
C MET A 398 -34.94 5.53 -2.10
N ARG A 399 -35.79 6.35 -2.74
CA ARG A 399 -37.01 6.92 -2.15
C ARG A 399 -37.94 5.87 -1.55
N ARG A 400 -38.22 4.79 -2.28
CA ARG A 400 -39.08 3.70 -1.82
C ARG A 400 -38.52 3.04 -0.55
N ASP A 401 -37.24 2.69 -0.57
CA ASP A 401 -36.56 2.03 0.55
C ASP A 401 -36.47 2.92 1.78
N LEU A 402 -36.20 4.21 1.59
CA LEU A 402 -36.21 5.18 2.67
C LEU A 402 -37.62 5.37 3.23
N TYR A 403 -38.65 5.52 2.41
CA TYR A 403 -40.03 5.67 2.88
C TYR A 403 -40.51 4.47 3.70
N ALA A 404 -40.03 3.26 3.36
CA ALA A 404 -40.31 2.04 4.12
C ALA A 404 -39.52 1.94 5.43
N PHE A 405 -38.47 2.74 5.61
CA PHE A 405 -37.61 2.67 6.78
C PHE A 405 -38.02 3.70 7.86
N ALA A 406 -38.65 3.21 8.93
CA ALA A 406 -39.12 4.06 10.03
C ALA A 406 -38.02 4.73 10.85
N PHE A 407 -36.78 4.22 10.83
CA PHE A 407 -35.72 4.61 11.76
C PHE A 407 -34.54 5.25 11.06
N LYS A 408 -34.78 6.17 10.12
CA LYS A 408 -33.71 7.01 9.56
C LYS A 408 -33.13 7.85 10.69
N LEU A 409 -31.81 7.77 10.89
CA LEU A 409 -31.14 8.48 11.98
C LEU A 409 -30.09 9.42 11.43
N HIS A 410 -30.04 10.62 12.00
CA HIS A 410 -28.82 11.39 12.11
C HIS A 410 -28.31 11.21 13.54
N ALA A 411 -27.10 10.68 13.69
CA ALA A 411 -26.51 10.42 14.98
C ALA A 411 -25.10 10.99 15.06
N ASN A 412 -24.79 11.66 16.16
CA ASN A 412 -23.46 12.19 16.46
C ASN A 412 -23.24 12.20 17.99
N ASP A 413 -22.07 12.66 18.44
CA ASP A 413 -21.74 12.68 19.87
C ASP A 413 -22.66 13.56 20.74
N LYS A 414 -23.44 14.45 20.12
CA LYS A 414 -24.44 15.29 20.79
C LYS A 414 -25.80 14.60 20.90
N GLY A 415 -26.08 13.57 20.10
CA GLY A 415 -27.29 12.75 20.23
C GLY A 415 -27.85 12.21 18.93
N VAL A 416 -29.12 11.79 18.97
CA VAL A 416 -29.86 11.25 17.83
C VAL A 416 -31.02 12.15 17.46
N LYS A 417 -31.14 12.39 16.15
CA LYS A 417 -32.33 12.92 15.51
C LYS A 417 -32.93 11.83 14.62
N HIS A 418 -34.21 11.52 14.85
CA HIS A 418 -34.98 10.70 13.93
C HIS A 418 -35.45 11.56 12.77
N ILE A 419 -35.39 11.02 11.56
CA ILE A 419 -35.71 11.74 10.31
C ILE A 419 -37.01 11.16 9.74
N SER A 420 -38.04 11.99 9.61
CA SER A 420 -39.28 11.63 8.90
C SER A 420 -39.06 11.57 7.37
N ASN A 421 -40.07 11.20 6.61
CA ASN A 421 -39.96 11.25 5.14
C ASN A 421 -39.89 12.71 4.66
N GLU A 422 -40.66 13.58 5.29
CA GLU A 422 -40.72 15.01 5.02
C GLU A 422 -39.37 15.70 5.34
N ASP A 423 -38.77 15.39 6.49
CA ASP A 423 -37.43 15.90 6.84
C ASP A 423 -36.37 15.48 5.81
N TRP A 424 -36.47 14.27 5.26
CA TRP A 424 -35.53 13.77 4.26
C TRP A 424 -35.68 14.52 2.94
N GLU A 425 -36.91 14.75 2.46
CA GLU A 425 -37.16 15.57 1.26
C GLU A 425 -36.65 17.00 1.43
N GLU A 426 -36.89 17.61 2.60
CA GLU A 426 -36.39 18.94 2.92
C GLU A 426 -34.86 18.98 2.92
N ALA A 427 -34.21 17.96 3.50
CA ALA A 427 -32.76 17.83 3.48
C ALA A 427 -32.20 17.73 2.05
N LEU A 428 -32.88 17.03 1.13
CA LEU A 428 -32.49 16.99 -0.28
C LEU A 428 -32.63 18.37 -0.97
N LEU A 429 -33.70 19.10 -0.68
CA LEU A 429 -33.88 20.47 -1.20
C LEU A 429 -32.80 21.41 -0.65
N ASN A 430 -32.44 21.29 0.63
CA ASN A 430 -31.32 22.05 1.19
C ASN A 430 -29.99 21.69 0.53
N LEU A 431 -29.71 20.39 0.36
CA LEU A 431 -28.50 19.92 -0.31
C LEU A 431 -28.35 20.54 -1.71
N LYS A 432 -29.42 20.54 -2.52
CA LYS A 432 -29.39 21.16 -3.86
C LYS A 432 -29.09 22.66 -3.80
N ARG A 433 -29.66 23.39 -2.83
CA ARG A 433 -29.35 24.81 -2.62
C ARG A 433 -27.89 25.04 -2.22
N VAL A 434 -27.35 24.20 -1.34
CA VAL A 434 -25.95 24.27 -0.92
C VAL A 434 -25.00 24.03 -2.10
N VAL A 435 -25.31 23.06 -2.98
CA VAL A 435 -24.50 22.82 -4.19
C VAL A 435 -24.41 24.07 -5.05
N VAL A 436 -25.53 24.75 -5.31
CA VAL A 436 -25.56 26.01 -6.09
C VAL A 436 -24.78 27.12 -5.38
N SER A 437 -25.02 27.31 -4.08
CA SER A 437 -24.31 28.30 -3.27
C SER A 437 -22.79 28.08 -3.30
N ARG A 438 -22.36 26.81 -3.21
CA ARG A 438 -20.94 26.46 -3.20
C ARG A 438 -20.28 26.75 -4.54
N GLU A 439 -20.93 26.39 -5.65
CA GLU A 439 -20.42 26.75 -6.99
C GLU A 439 -20.31 28.27 -7.14
N GLN A 440 -21.35 29.02 -6.75
CA GLN A 440 -21.34 30.47 -6.83
C GLN A 440 -20.17 31.07 -6.03
N ARG A 441 -19.94 30.60 -4.79
CA ARG A 441 -18.79 31.02 -3.98
C ARG A 441 -17.46 30.72 -4.64
N ILE A 442 -17.32 29.54 -5.27
CA ILE A 442 -16.11 29.17 -6.01
C ILE A 442 -15.89 30.15 -7.17
N ARG A 443 -16.93 30.47 -7.93
CA ARG A 443 -16.84 31.41 -9.05
C ARG A 443 -16.46 32.81 -8.59
N GLU A 444 -17.16 33.33 -7.58
CA GLU A 444 -16.89 34.65 -7.01
C GLU A 444 -15.47 34.73 -6.44
N HIS A 445 -15.02 33.69 -5.74
CA HIS A 445 -13.67 33.67 -5.18
C HIS A 445 -12.61 33.68 -6.28
N LEU A 446 -12.71 32.78 -7.27
CA LEU A 446 -11.70 32.66 -8.33
C LEU A 446 -11.70 33.86 -9.29
N ALA A 447 -12.82 34.58 -9.42
CA ALA A 447 -12.90 35.82 -10.18
C ALA A 447 -12.50 37.07 -9.37
N SER A 448 -12.35 36.97 -8.04
CA SER A 448 -12.13 38.16 -7.19
C SER A 448 -10.68 38.63 -7.10
N GLY A 449 -10.54 39.94 -6.95
CA GLY A 449 -9.29 40.66 -6.71
C GLY A 449 -9.02 41.73 -7.74
N GLU A 450 -8.00 42.54 -7.47
CA GLU A 450 -7.53 43.57 -8.39
C GLU A 450 -6.02 43.44 -8.58
N VAL A 451 -5.55 43.83 -9.77
CA VAL A 451 -4.12 43.97 -10.04
C VAL A 451 -3.82 45.44 -10.08
N HIS A 452 -2.84 45.85 -9.29
CA HIS A 452 -2.39 47.23 -9.26
C HIS A 452 -0.98 47.34 -9.80
N TYR A 453 -0.61 48.52 -10.29
CA TYR A 453 0.76 48.80 -10.68
C TYR A 453 1.21 50.18 -10.22
N ARG A 454 2.53 50.38 -10.16
CA ARG A 454 3.16 51.67 -9.88
C ARG A 454 4.50 51.76 -10.59
N ILE A 455 4.80 52.94 -11.15
CA ILE A 455 6.15 53.25 -11.65
C ILE A 455 6.95 54.00 -10.59
N VAL A 456 8.19 53.58 -10.40
CA VAL A 456 9.14 54.20 -9.46
C VAL A 456 10.51 54.38 -10.13
N LYS A 457 11.33 55.29 -9.61
CA LYS A 457 12.66 55.58 -10.18
C LYS A 457 13.65 54.46 -9.86
N ASP A 458 14.44 54.01 -10.85
CA ASP A 458 15.48 52.99 -10.68
C ASP A 458 16.77 53.42 -11.41
N GLY A 459 17.59 54.25 -10.77
CA GLY A 459 18.79 54.82 -11.38
C GLY A 459 18.45 55.79 -12.52
N SER A 460 18.95 55.50 -13.73
CA SER A 460 18.59 56.20 -14.99
C SER A 460 17.35 55.62 -15.68
N ASP A 461 16.84 54.49 -15.19
CA ASP A 461 15.70 53.76 -15.74
C ASP A 461 14.47 53.91 -14.82
N SER A 462 13.37 53.25 -15.21
CA SER A 462 12.16 53.11 -14.38
C SER A 462 12.01 51.68 -13.89
N ALA A 463 11.38 51.50 -12.73
CA ALA A 463 10.88 50.21 -12.27
C ALA A 463 9.35 50.19 -12.25
N LEU A 464 8.78 49.17 -12.87
CA LEU A 464 7.36 48.82 -12.80
C LEU A 464 7.17 47.82 -11.66
N LEU A 465 6.43 48.24 -10.63
CA LEU A 465 5.96 47.37 -9.56
C LEU A 465 4.53 46.93 -9.92
N ILE A 466 4.28 45.63 -9.89
CA ILE A 466 2.94 45.04 -10.07
C ILE A 466 2.57 44.36 -8.76
N ASP A 467 1.41 44.73 -8.22
CA ASP A 467 0.85 44.21 -6.98
C ASP A 467 -0.36 43.32 -7.33
N VAL A 468 -0.22 42.03 -7.05
CA VAL A 468 -1.21 40.99 -7.39
C VAL A 468 -1.94 40.57 -6.13
N ASP A 469 -3.05 41.24 -5.86
CA ASP A 469 -3.96 40.96 -4.73
C ASP A 469 -5.21 40.22 -5.20
N THR A 470 -4.98 39.10 -5.89
CA THR A 470 -6.03 38.27 -6.50
C THR A 470 -6.05 36.88 -5.90
N SER A 471 -7.23 36.26 -5.87
CA SER A 471 -7.37 34.88 -5.40
C SER A 471 -6.71 33.90 -6.37
N ALA A 472 -6.95 34.10 -7.68
CA ALA A 472 -6.33 33.41 -8.81
C ALA A 472 -5.04 34.10 -9.29
N GLY A 473 -4.21 33.43 -10.08
CA GLY A 473 -3.08 34.07 -10.73
C GLY A 473 -3.47 35.15 -11.74
N TYR A 474 -2.54 36.07 -12.01
CA TYR A 474 -2.62 37.04 -13.11
C TYR A 474 -1.59 36.66 -14.17
N HIS A 475 -2.08 36.22 -15.34
CA HIS A 475 -1.24 35.97 -16.51
C HIS A 475 -1.01 37.29 -17.22
N PHE A 476 0.16 37.87 -17.02
CA PHE A 476 0.56 39.13 -17.61
C PHE A 476 1.00 38.94 -19.07
N GLU A 477 0.20 39.46 -20.00
CA GLU A 477 0.35 39.23 -21.45
C GLU A 477 0.93 40.45 -22.20
N THR A 478 0.51 41.67 -21.84
CA THR A 478 0.84 42.86 -22.63
C THR A 478 1.05 44.09 -21.76
N LEU A 479 2.18 44.77 -22.02
CA LEU A 479 2.43 46.12 -21.54
C LEU A 479 2.52 47.07 -22.74
N GLN A 480 1.70 48.10 -22.74
CA GLN A 480 1.74 49.16 -23.75
C GLN A 480 2.08 50.49 -23.07
N LEU A 481 3.03 51.22 -23.64
CA LEU A 481 3.59 52.44 -23.07
C LEU A 481 3.72 53.52 -24.13
N SER A 482 3.20 54.70 -23.83
CA SER A 482 3.33 55.89 -24.66
C SER A 482 4.36 56.83 -24.02
N LEU A 483 5.24 57.40 -24.84
CA LEU A 483 6.28 58.33 -24.39
C LEU A 483 5.87 59.77 -24.69
N LYS A 484 6.34 60.71 -23.86
CA LYS A 484 6.12 62.14 -24.09
C LYS A 484 6.76 62.59 -25.42
N PRO A 485 6.17 63.59 -26.11
CA PRO A 485 6.75 64.14 -27.33
C PRO A 485 8.16 64.71 -27.09
N GLY A 486 9.13 64.34 -27.93
CA GLY A 486 10.52 64.84 -27.87
C GLY A 486 11.49 64.01 -27.02
N THR A 487 11.00 63.05 -26.23
CA THR A 487 11.84 62.05 -25.55
C THR A 487 12.08 60.84 -26.43
N ARG A 488 13.34 60.53 -26.77
CA ARG A 488 13.72 59.24 -27.38
C ARG A 488 14.06 58.27 -26.25
N GLY A 489 13.41 57.10 -26.23
CA GLY A 489 13.90 55.97 -25.41
C GLY A 489 15.36 55.64 -25.79
N GLY A 490 16.11 55.07 -24.85
CA GLY A 490 17.48 54.61 -25.10
C GLY A 490 17.58 53.64 -26.30
N ALA A 491 18.79 53.33 -26.76
CA ALA A 491 19.05 52.64 -28.03
C ALA A 491 18.38 51.24 -28.21
N ALA A 492 17.80 50.66 -27.16
CA ALA A 492 16.95 49.47 -27.21
C ALA A 492 16.10 49.34 -25.92
N PRO A 493 14.87 49.89 -25.87
CA PRO A 493 14.01 49.76 -24.69
C PRO A 493 13.62 48.29 -24.46
N ALA A 494 13.72 47.85 -23.21
CA ALA A 494 13.42 46.48 -22.83
C ALA A 494 12.74 46.43 -21.45
N LEU A 495 11.81 45.50 -21.29
CA LEU A 495 11.19 45.16 -20.02
C LEU A 495 11.94 43.95 -19.43
N VAL A 496 12.49 44.11 -18.23
CA VAL A 496 13.38 43.11 -17.63
C VAL A 496 12.85 42.70 -16.26
N PRO A 497 12.42 41.45 -16.05
CA PRO A 497 11.94 41.00 -14.73
C PRO A 497 13.10 41.00 -13.72
N TYR A 498 12.85 41.49 -12.50
CA TYR A 498 13.83 41.46 -11.41
C TYR A 498 13.60 40.23 -10.53
N LEU A 499 14.52 39.27 -10.55
CA LEU A 499 14.40 37.99 -9.86
C LEU A 499 14.95 38.11 -8.43
N THR A 500 14.08 37.98 -7.44
CA THR A 500 14.43 37.87 -6.02
C THR A 500 14.03 36.49 -5.52
N VAL A 501 14.91 35.51 -5.73
CA VAL A 501 14.70 34.14 -5.26
C VAL A 501 15.93 33.70 -4.49
N SER A 502 15.76 33.27 -3.23
CA SER A 502 16.88 32.86 -2.39
C SER A 502 17.50 31.51 -2.80
N ASN A 503 16.74 30.62 -3.46
CA ASN A 503 17.15 29.23 -3.72
C ASN A 503 16.70 28.63 -5.08
N ALA A 504 16.29 29.45 -6.07
CA ALA A 504 16.24 28.97 -7.46
C ALA A 504 17.69 28.73 -7.93
N VAL A 505 17.89 27.77 -8.83
CA VAL A 505 19.19 27.16 -9.22
C VAL A 505 20.24 28.16 -9.80
N ARG A 506 19.95 29.47 -9.82
CA ARG A 506 20.97 30.53 -9.78
C ARG A 506 20.77 31.40 -8.53
N PRO A 507 21.70 31.42 -7.56
CA PRO A 507 21.74 32.48 -6.58
C PRO A 507 22.26 33.74 -7.28
N ALA A 508 21.38 34.69 -7.56
CA ALA A 508 21.74 36.10 -7.73
C ALA A 508 20.45 36.93 -7.69
N GLU A 509 20.39 37.93 -6.82
CA GLU A 509 19.59 39.11 -7.10
C GLU A 509 19.99 39.63 -8.49
N GLY A 510 19.06 39.69 -9.44
CA GLY A 510 19.44 40.03 -10.81
C GLY A 510 18.31 40.18 -11.81
N GLU A 511 18.69 40.58 -13.01
CA GLU A 511 17.81 40.71 -14.18
C GLU A 511 17.54 39.32 -14.80
N GLY A 512 16.27 38.98 -15.00
CA GLY A 512 15.84 37.84 -15.82
C GLY A 512 15.89 38.17 -17.32
N PRO A 513 15.30 37.31 -18.18
CA PRO A 513 15.34 37.50 -19.63
C PRO A 513 14.63 38.79 -20.06
N ALA A 514 15.33 39.64 -20.81
CA ALA A 514 14.80 40.91 -21.30
C ALA A 514 13.77 40.71 -22.43
N VAL A 515 12.58 41.29 -22.27
CA VAL A 515 11.54 41.37 -23.30
C VAL A 515 11.74 42.65 -24.11
N LYS A 516 11.98 42.50 -25.41
CA LYS A 516 12.18 43.64 -26.32
C LYS A 516 10.84 44.30 -26.65
N ALA A 517 10.85 45.63 -26.80
CA ALA A 517 9.70 46.36 -27.27
C ALA A 517 9.47 46.16 -28.78
N GLU A 518 8.23 45.93 -29.16
CA GLU A 518 7.69 46.19 -30.50
C GLU A 518 7.31 47.67 -30.59
N VAL A 519 7.78 48.37 -31.63
CA VAL A 519 7.41 49.78 -31.86
C VAL A 519 6.20 49.81 -32.78
N LEU A 520 5.06 50.27 -32.27
CA LEU A 520 3.82 50.38 -33.03
C LEU A 520 3.90 51.56 -34.03
N PRO A 521 3.08 51.56 -35.11
CA PRO A 521 3.04 52.67 -36.07
C PRO A 521 2.71 54.04 -35.44
N THR A 522 2.05 54.05 -34.29
CA THR A 522 1.73 55.23 -33.48
C THR A 522 2.93 55.79 -32.69
N GLY A 523 4.06 55.07 -32.67
CA GLY A 523 5.26 55.40 -31.88
C GLY A 523 5.24 54.85 -30.46
N GLU A 524 4.19 54.12 -30.08
CA GLU A 524 4.07 53.47 -28.76
C GLU A 524 4.92 52.20 -28.67
N LEU A 525 5.36 51.87 -27.47
CA LEU A 525 6.13 50.67 -27.17
C LEU A 525 5.19 49.59 -26.63
N LYS A 526 5.16 48.44 -27.28
CA LYS A 526 4.40 47.27 -26.84
C LYS A 526 5.35 46.13 -26.45
N TYR A 527 5.15 45.55 -25.29
CA TYR A 527 5.88 44.38 -24.82
C TYR A 527 4.92 43.21 -24.71
N HIS A 528 5.29 42.08 -25.32
CA HIS A 528 4.57 40.82 -25.18
C HIS A 528 5.25 40.00 -24.08
N VAL A 529 4.51 39.75 -23.01
CA VAL A 529 4.99 39.07 -21.81
C VAL A 529 4.22 37.76 -21.66
N ASP A 530 4.83 36.80 -20.98
CA ASP A 530 4.23 35.49 -20.70
C ASP A 530 4.56 35.08 -19.27
N ASP A 531 4.19 35.94 -18.32
CA ASP A 531 4.51 35.76 -16.91
C ASP A 531 3.26 35.48 -16.09
N LEU A 532 3.30 34.40 -15.32
CA LEU A 532 2.27 34.07 -14.34
C LEU A 532 2.65 34.69 -12.99
N LEU A 533 1.88 35.70 -12.58
CA LEU A 533 2.06 36.43 -11.33
C LEU A 533 1.03 35.94 -10.32
N LEU A 534 1.50 35.45 -9.18
CA LEU A 534 0.70 34.82 -8.13
C LEU A 534 0.76 35.58 -6.80
N SER A 535 -0.37 35.61 -6.10
CA SER A 535 -0.45 35.98 -4.68
C SER A 535 -0.07 34.83 -3.75
N LYS A 536 0.25 35.11 -2.48
CA LYS A 536 0.57 34.10 -1.45
C LYS A 536 -0.64 33.85 -0.52
N ARG A 537 -0.60 32.74 0.21
CA ARG A 537 -1.51 32.46 1.34
C ARG A 537 -0.74 32.39 2.64
N ARG A 538 -1.36 32.82 3.73
CA ARG A 538 -0.79 32.71 5.08
C ARG A 538 -1.80 32.11 6.05
N PHE A 539 -1.35 31.16 6.87
CA PHE A 539 -2.17 30.54 7.92
C PHE A 539 -1.67 31.00 9.29
N ARG A 540 -2.43 31.86 9.99
CA ARG A 540 -1.98 32.44 11.28
C ARG A 540 -2.51 31.76 12.55
N LYS A 541 -3.55 30.89 12.48
CA LYS A 541 -4.08 30.03 13.58
C LYS A 541 -5.40 29.29 13.26
N SER A 542 -6.12 29.66 12.19
CA SER A 542 -7.39 29.04 11.75
C SER A 542 -7.19 28.18 10.48
N LYS A 543 -8.27 27.50 10.02
CA LYS A 543 -8.28 26.72 8.76
C LYS A 543 -8.36 27.59 7.50
N SER A 544 -8.64 28.89 7.66
CA SER A 544 -8.80 29.83 6.54
C SER A 544 -7.49 30.54 6.25
N ALA A 545 -7.17 30.68 4.97
CA ALA A 545 -6.00 31.41 4.52
C ALA A 545 -6.26 32.93 4.51
N GLU A 546 -5.25 33.70 4.86
CA GLU A 546 -5.14 35.13 4.57
C GLU A 546 -4.46 35.29 3.20
N LEU A 547 -5.09 36.04 2.30
CA LEU A 547 -4.47 36.47 1.05
C LEU A 547 -3.34 37.45 1.37
N VAL A 548 -2.16 37.21 0.80
CA VAL A 548 -1.02 38.11 0.90
C VAL A 548 -0.61 38.48 -0.51
N SER A 549 -0.69 39.76 -0.84
CA SER A 549 -0.38 40.21 -2.19
C SER A 549 1.04 39.82 -2.63
N GLY A 550 1.16 39.45 -3.91
CA GLY A 550 2.43 39.19 -4.57
C GLY A 550 2.93 40.45 -5.28
N ILE A 551 4.06 40.99 -4.84
CA ILE A 551 4.68 42.16 -5.48
C ILE A 551 5.80 41.71 -6.41
N TYR A 552 5.69 42.11 -7.68
CA TYR A 552 6.60 41.80 -8.77
C TYR A 552 7.26 43.07 -9.27
N ARG A 553 8.56 42.99 -9.61
CA ARG A 553 9.32 44.14 -10.09
C ARG A 553 9.87 43.86 -11.47
N TYR A 554 9.70 44.81 -12.38
CA TYR A 554 10.31 44.83 -13.70
C TYR A 554 11.09 46.13 -13.86
N ARG A 555 12.23 46.09 -14.53
CA ARG A 555 12.99 47.26 -14.96
C ARG A 555 12.62 47.60 -16.40
N LEU A 556 12.27 48.86 -16.64
CA LEU A 556 12.06 49.45 -17.96
C LEU A 556 13.38 50.08 -18.42
N LYS A 557 14.25 49.27 -19.01
CA LYS A 557 15.61 49.65 -19.38
C LYS A 557 15.60 50.71 -20.48
N GLY A 558 16.34 51.80 -20.29
CA GLY A 558 16.43 52.91 -21.24
C GLY A 558 15.20 53.83 -21.28
N ILE A 559 14.32 53.74 -20.28
CA ILE A 559 13.12 54.59 -20.16
C ILE A 559 13.12 55.26 -18.78
N PRO A 560 13.41 56.57 -18.70
CA PRO A 560 13.33 57.28 -17.43
C PRO A 560 11.86 57.56 -17.04
N PRO A 561 11.52 57.65 -15.73
CA PRO A 561 10.14 57.77 -15.27
C PRO A 561 9.41 58.97 -15.86
N GLU A 562 10.11 60.09 -16.01
CA GLU A 562 9.58 61.34 -16.56
C GLU A 562 9.21 61.27 -18.06
N ALA A 563 9.71 60.28 -18.81
CA ALA A 563 9.43 60.12 -20.23
C ALA A 563 8.10 59.41 -20.50
N ILE A 564 7.51 58.75 -19.49
CA ILE A 564 6.27 57.98 -19.63
C ILE A 564 5.07 58.95 -19.59
N SER A 565 4.21 58.92 -20.61
CA SER A 565 2.96 59.71 -20.63
C SER A 565 1.75 58.90 -20.18
N SER A 566 1.69 57.62 -20.58
CA SER A 566 0.63 56.69 -20.24
C SER A 566 1.15 55.26 -20.35
N LEU A 567 0.56 54.37 -19.55
CA LEU A 567 0.89 52.95 -19.52
C LEU A 567 -0.38 52.14 -19.31
N THR A 568 -0.53 51.05 -20.07
CA THR A 568 -1.62 50.09 -19.94
C THR A 568 -1.02 48.71 -19.76
N LEU A 569 -1.44 48.02 -18.70
CA LEU A 569 -1.05 46.65 -18.39
C LEU A 569 -2.28 45.75 -18.54
N VAL A 570 -2.23 44.84 -19.50
CA VAL A 570 -3.32 43.89 -19.79
C VAL A 570 -2.82 42.48 -19.59
N GLY A 571 -3.66 41.67 -18.98
CA GLY A 571 -3.43 40.25 -18.78
C GLY A 571 -4.74 39.54 -18.56
N LYS A 572 -4.68 38.32 -18.03
CA LYS A 572 -5.86 37.52 -17.75
C LYS A 572 -5.83 36.97 -16.34
N ASN A 573 -7.00 36.72 -15.78
CA ASN A 573 -7.14 35.80 -14.67
C ASN A 573 -6.69 34.41 -15.16
N ALA A 574 -5.65 33.86 -14.53
CA ALA A 574 -5.01 32.62 -14.96
C ALA A 574 -5.90 31.38 -14.79
N ILE A 575 -6.96 31.47 -13.99
CA ILE A 575 -7.94 30.40 -13.79
C ILE A 575 -9.15 30.59 -14.72
N THR A 576 -9.79 31.76 -14.70
CA THR A 576 -11.04 32.00 -15.43
C THR A 576 -10.82 32.34 -16.90
N GLY A 577 -9.63 32.85 -17.25
CA GLY A 577 -9.29 33.35 -18.58
C GLY A 577 -9.85 34.74 -18.91
N GLU A 578 -10.56 35.37 -17.97
CA GLU A 578 -11.14 36.71 -18.16
C GLU A 578 -10.04 37.78 -18.20
N GLU A 579 -10.22 38.78 -19.06
CA GLU A 579 -9.26 39.90 -19.21
C GLU A 579 -9.26 40.78 -17.95
N VAL A 580 -8.05 41.11 -17.48
CA VAL A 580 -7.82 41.98 -16.33
C VAL A 580 -6.86 43.08 -16.73
N THR A 581 -7.34 44.32 -16.68
CA THR A 581 -6.51 45.53 -16.84
C THR A 581 -6.09 46.03 -15.46
N ALA A 582 -4.79 46.16 -15.23
CA ALA A 582 -4.30 46.62 -13.94
C ALA A 582 -4.50 48.14 -13.77
N LYS A 583 -4.71 48.55 -12.51
CA LYS A 583 -4.98 49.95 -12.14
C LYS A 583 -3.74 50.58 -11.51
N ASP A 584 -3.42 51.82 -11.88
CA ASP A 584 -2.36 52.57 -11.20
C ASP A 584 -2.72 52.78 -9.71
N SER A 585 -1.75 52.58 -8.81
CA SER A 585 -1.93 52.74 -7.37
C SER A 585 -0.68 53.30 -6.68
N THR A 586 -0.88 54.37 -5.91
CA THR A 586 0.20 54.98 -5.11
C THR A 586 0.46 54.25 -3.79
N GLU A 587 -0.35 53.26 -3.44
CA GLU A 587 -0.26 52.51 -2.18
C GLU A 587 0.83 51.42 -2.21
N ILE A 588 1.32 51.06 -3.40
CA ILE A 588 2.39 50.06 -3.55
C ILE A 588 3.70 50.61 -2.98
N SER A 589 4.20 49.96 -1.93
CA SER A 589 5.45 50.34 -1.25
C SER A 589 6.68 50.03 -2.12
N GLU A 590 7.54 51.03 -2.33
CA GLU A 590 8.83 50.88 -3.02
C GLU A 590 9.76 49.85 -2.35
N ASP A 591 9.74 49.78 -1.01
CA ASP A 591 10.58 48.86 -0.26
C ASP A 591 10.08 47.42 -0.35
N ALA A 592 8.78 47.21 -0.61
CA ALA A 592 8.22 45.88 -0.77
C ALA A 592 8.76 45.18 -2.03
N GLY A 593 8.98 45.91 -3.13
CA GLY A 593 9.62 45.42 -4.36
C GLY A 593 11.14 45.19 -4.25
N LYS A 594 11.76 45.54 -3.12
CA LYS A 594 13.19 45.30 -2.84
C LYS A 594 13.44 44.11 -1.90
N LYS A 595 12.39 43.55 -1.29
CA LYS A 595 12.54 42.42 -0.37
C LYS A 595 12.93 41.16 -1.15
N LEU A 596 13.90 40.41 -0.63
CA LEU A 596 14.37 39.10 -1.13
C LEU A 596 13.25 38.04 -1.33
N PHE A 597 12.03 38.31 -0.84
CA PHE A 597 10.85 37.45 -0.96
C PHE A 597 9.75 38.01 -1.90
N ALA A 598 10.02 39.10 -2.64
CA ALA A 598 9.18 39.61 -3.73
C ALA A 598 9.25 38.62 -4.91
N ALA A 599 8.11 38.18 -5.41
CA ALA A 599 7.93 36.74 -5.50
C ALA A 599 7.72 36.27 -6.94
N TRP A 600 8.78 36.00 -7.69
CA TRP A 600 8.59 35.23 -8.93
C TRP A 600 8.16 33.81 -8.57
N TRP A 601 7.08 33.30 -9.17
CA TRP A 601 6.54 31.96 -8.87
C TRP A 601 6.24 31.17 -10.13
N ASN A 602 7.26 31.08 -10.98
CA ASN A 602 7.25 30.12 -12.09
C ASN A 602 8.51 29.26 -12.00
N PRO A 603 8.53 28.27 -11.09
CA PRO A 603 9.69 27.40 -10.91
C PRO A 603 10.14 26.77 -12.21
N GLU A 604 9.22 26.37 -13.08
CA GLU A 604 9.58 25.70 -14.34
C GLU A 604 10.23 26.67 -15.36
N LYS A 605 9.71 27.90 -15.49
CA LYS A 605 10.28 28.93 -16.41
C LYS A 605 11.66 29.42 -15.97
N TYR A 606 11.89 29.50 -14.65
CA TYR A 606 13.09 30.11 -14.08
C TYR A 606 14.08 29.11 -13.45
N THR A 607 13.77 27.81 -13.46
CA THR A 607 14.74 26.76 -13.11
C THR A 607 15.52 26.36 -14.37
N VAL A 608 16.82 26.67 -14.37
CA VAL A 608 17.74 26.19 -15.41
C VAL A 608 18.31 24.85 -14.95
N GLY A 609 17.86 23.76 -15.57
CA GLY A 609 18.49 22.46 -15.36
C GLY A 609 19.80 22.33 -16.12
N LYS A 610 20.58 21.33 -15.73
CA LYS A 610 21.83 20.93 -16.38
C LYS A 610 21.50 20.44 -17.79
N GLN A 611 22.16 21.03 -18.79
CA GLN A 611 22.18 20.50 -20.14
C GLN A 611 23.48 19.72 -20.34
N LEU A 612 23.41 18.40 -20.21
CA LEU A 612 24.55 17.52 -20.38
C LEU A 612 24.60 17.04 -21.83
N VAL A 613 25.75 17.20 -22.46
CA VAL A 613 26.05 16.64 -23.78
C VAL A 613 27.28 15.75 -23.65
N TRP A 614 27.09 14.45 -23.86
CA TRP A 614 28.15 13.46 -23.77
C TRP A 614 28.67 13.07 -25.15
N SER A 615 29.99 13.00 -25.30
CA SER A 615 30.68 12.58 -26.51
C SER A 615 32.04 11.97 -26.17
N GLY A 616 32.58 11.10 -27.03
CA GLY A 616 33.87 10.44 -26.81
C GLY A 616 33.81 9.38 -25.71
N ASN A 617 34.81 9.35 -24.82
CA ASN A 617 34.84 8.41 -23.69
C ASN A 617 34.32 9.10 -22.42
N VAL A 618 33.29 8.54 -21.81
CA VAL A 618 32.69 9.03 -20.56
C VAL A 618 32.84 7.94 -19.50
N GLN A 619 33.37 8.31 -18.34
CA GLN A 619 33.46 7.42 -17.19
C GLN A 619 32.51 7.92 -16.10
N LEU A 620 31.65 7.03 -15.61
CA LEU A 620 30.73 7.33 -14.52
C LEU A 620 31.15 6.54 -13.28
N LEU A 621 31.73 7.27 -12.32
CA LEU A 621 32.26 6.72 -11.05
C LEU A 621 31.24 6.83 -9.91
N GLU A 622 30.19 7.64 -10.08
CA GLU A 622 29.14 7.87 -9.10
C GLU A 622 27.78 7.94 -9.81
N THR A 623 26.70 7.58 -9.11
CA THR A 623 25.36 7.58 -9.70
C THR A 623 24.95 8.97 -10.15
N LEU A 624 24.61 9.12 -11.44
CA LEU A 624 24.10 10.36 -12.00
C LEU A 624 22.60 10.48 -11.72
N TYR A 625 22.19 11.55 -11.04
CA TYR A 625 20.78 11.90 -10.84
C TYR A 625 20.41 13.10 -11.73
N LEU A 626 19.42 12.92 -12.60
CA LEU A 626 18.83 13.96 -13.43
C LEU A 626 17.40 14.26 -12.96
N SER A 627 17.13 15.53 -12.73
CA SER A 627 15.84 16.09 -12.34
C SER A 627 14.95 16.38 -13.57
N PRO A 628 13.67 16.71 -13.39
CA PRO A 628 12.77 17.04 -14.49
C PRO A 628 13.22 18.24 -15.35
N PHE A 629 14.09 19.10 -14.82
CA PHE A 629 14.61 20.27 -15.53
C PHE A 629 15.89 19.97 -16.31
N ASP A 630 16.56 18.85 -16.01
CA ASP A 630 17.80 18.46 -16.65
C ASP A 630 17.55 17.78 -18.00
N SER A 631 18.54 17.85 -18.88
CA SER A 631 18.57 17.12 -20.15
C SER A 631 19.89 16.42 -20.36
N LEU A 632 19.85 15.22 -20.92
CA LEU A 632 21.03 14.49 -21.36
C LEU A 632 20.91 14.09 -22.83
N GLU A 633 21.84 14.59 -23.63
CA GLU A 633 22.09 14.17 -25.02
C GLU A 633 23.40 13.37 -25.08
N VAL A 634 23.34 12.14 -25.60
CA VAL A 634 24.53 11.32 -25.85
C VAL A 634 24.73 11.23 -27.37
N ARG A 635 25.88 11.72 -27.85
CA ARG A 635 26.21 11.83 -29.28
C ARG A 635 26.67 10.49 -29.89
N PRO A 636 26.62 10.33 -31.22
CA PRO A 636 27.12 9.14 -31.91
C PRO A 636 28.56 8.79 -31.51
N GLY A 637 28.85 7.48 -31.41
CA GLY A 637 30.18 6.95 -31.11
C GLY A 637 30.64 7.09 -29.65
N THR A 638 29.78 7.57 -28.74
CA THR A 638 30.12 7.72 -27.33
C THR A 638 30.30 6.36 -26.64
N ARG A 639 31.35 6.23 -25.83
CA ARG A 639 31.63 5.05 -24.99
C ARG A 639 31.51 5.43 -23.53
N ILE A 640 30.51 4.88 -22.85
CA ILE A 640 30.22 5.10 -21.44
C ILE A 640 30.67 3.87 -20.66
N THR A 641 31.56 4.05 -19.69
CA THR A 641 31.95 2.99 -18.74
C THR A 641 31.49 3.34 -17.33
N MET A 642 30.79 2.43 -16.67
CA MET A 642 30.19 2.65 -15.35
C MET A 642 30.87 1.79 -14.29
N ALA A 643 31.22 2.38 -13.15
CA ALA A 643 31.83 1.66 -12.03
C ALA A 643 30.81 0.73 -11.33
N PRO A 644 31.26 -0.22 -10.49
CA PRO A 644 30.36 -1.15 -9.79
C PRO A 644 29.25 -0.44 -9.00
N ASN A 645 28.01 -0.94 -9.08
CA ASN A 645 26.82 -0.38 -8.42
C ASN A 645 26.42 1.06 -8.78
N VAL A 646 27.10 1.69 -9.75
CA VAL A 646 26.77 3.03 -10.24
C VAL A 646 25.62 2.96 -11.23
N SER A 647 24.67 3.89 -11.13
CA SER A 647 23.52 3.97 -12.05
C SER A 647 23.45 5.30 -12.80
N LEU A 648 22.70 5.33 -13.90
CA LEU A 648 22.18 6.56 -14.48
C LEU A 648 20.70 6.65 -14.15
N PHE A 649 20.29 7.66 -13.40
CA PHE A 649 18.91 7.84 -12.97
C PHE A 649 18.35 9.15 -13.50
N ALA A 650 17.33 9.07 -14.35
CA ALA A 650 16.59 10.22 -14.85
C ALA A 650 15.13 10.16 -14.41
N ASP A 651 14.60 11.23 -13.83
CA ASP A 651 13.20 11.31 -13.41
C ASP A 651 12.53 12.57 -13.98
N GLY A 652 11.64 12.38 -14.95
CA GLY A 652 11.00 13.49 -15.67
C GLY A 652 11.90 14.27 -16.64
N SER A 653 13.17 13.88 -16.78
CA SER A 653 14.18 14.57 -17.58
C SER A 653 13.99 14.36 -19.09
N LYS A 654 14.61 15.21 -19.90
CA LYS A 654 14.72 14.99 -21.37
C LYS A 654 15.93 14.11 -21.67
N ILE A 655 15.72 12.95 -22.28
CA ILE A 655 16.76 11.94 -22.52
C ILE A 655 16.82 11.55 -24.00
N ALA A 656 18.00 11.70 -24.61
CA ALA A 656 18.26 11.32 -26.00
C ALA A 656 19.64 10.64 -26.15
N PHE A 657 19.65 9.40 -26.62
CA PHE A 657 20.86 8.67 -27.03
C PHE A 657 20.82 8.53 -28.54
N ASN A 658 21.60 9.36 -29.24
CA ASN A 658 21.52 9.53 -30.69
C ASN A 658 22.66 8.78 -31.39
N GLY A 659 22.77 7.46 -31.20
CA GLY A 659 23.74 6.65 -31.92
C GLY A 659 23.39 6.51 -33.40
N THR A 660 24.35 6.10 -34.23
CA THR A 660 24.09 5.68 -35.62
C THR A 660 24.60 4.27 -35.86
N LYS A 661 24.23 3.67 -36.99
CA LYS A 661 24.73 2.35 -37.40
C LYS A 661 26.27 2.32 -37.51
N GLU A 662 26.87 3.39 -38.04
CA GLU A 662 28.32 3.53 -38.22
C GLU A 662 29.05 3.91 -36.93
N SER A 663 28.34 4.54 -35.98
CA SER A 663 28.89 5.04 -34.73
C SER A 663 27.91 4.80 -33.59
N PRO A 664 27.73 3.53 -33.17
CA PRO A 664 26.82 3.20 -32.08
C PRO A 664 27.33 3.76 -30.76
N ILE A 665 26.41 4.04 -29.83
CA ILE A 665 26.73 4.34 -28.45
C ILE A 665 26.96 3.04 -27.71
N VAL A 666 28.01 2.96 -26.89
CA VAL A 666 28.34 1.75 -26.11
C VAL A 666 28.33 2.08 -24.63
N VAL A 667 27.51 1.39 -23.85
CA VAL A 667 27.47 1.45 -22.39
C VAL A 667 27.92 0.11 -21.83
N ARG A 668 28.92 0.12 -20.94
CA ARG A 668 29.44 -1.11 -20.34
C ARG A 668 29.91 -0.94 -18.90
N ALA A 669 29.98 -2.05 -18.17
CA ALA A 669 30.69 -2.09 -16.89
C ALA A 669 32.18 -1.77 -17.06
N MET A 670 32.75 -1.08 -16.07
CA MET A 670 34.18 -0.75 -16.01
C MET A 670 35.03 -1.99 -15.68
N ASP A 671 34.52 -2.85 -14.81
CA ASP A 671 35.08 -4.15 -14.45
C ASP A 671 34.18 -5.24 -15.04
N LYS A 672 34.74 -6.22 -15.75
CA LYS A 672 33.96 -7.29 -16.39
C LYS A 672 33.33 -8.27 -15.40
N ASN A 673 33.85 -8.31 -14.17
CA ASN A 673 33.39 -9.23 -13.13
C ASN A 673 32.44 -8.55 -12.12
N LYS A 674 32.17 -7.24 -12.28
CA LYS A 674 31.30 -6.49 -11.39
C LYS A 674 30.29 -5.70 -12.18
N HIS A 675 29.03 -5.83 -11.84
CA HIS A 675 27.97 -5.12 -12.54
C HIS A 675 27.92 -3.65 -12.11
N PHE A 676 27.64 -2.76 -13.07
CA PHE A 676 27.08 -1.46 -12.71
C PHE A 676 25.62 -1.65 -12.26
N GLY A 677 25.01 -0.62 -11.71
CA GLY A 677 23.63 -0.68 -11.25
C GLY A 677 22.64 -0.83 -12.41
N THR A 678 22.12 0.27 -12.94
CA THR A 678 21.19 0.25 -14.08
C THR A 678 21.12 1.61 -14.78
N ILE A 679 20.56 1.65 -15.99
CA ILE A 679 20.05 2.87 -16.62
C ILE A 679 18.56 2.97 -16.28
N ALA A 680 18.22 3.76 -15.27
CA ALA A 680 16.85 3.93 -14.78
C ALA A 680 16.22 5.22 -15.33
N LEU A 681 15.17 5.05 -16.12
CA LEU A 681 14.38 6.10 -16.76
C LEU A 681 12.99 6.12 -16.13
N ARG A 682 12.75 7.08 -15.23
CA ARG A 682 11.47 7.25 -14.54
C ARG A 682 10.69 8.46 -15.08
N ASN A 683 9.38 8.30 -15.31
CA ASN A 683 8.47 9.39 -15.71
C ASN A 683 8.96 10.21 -16.91
N ILE A 684 9.74 9.61 -17.82
CA ILE A 684 10.31 10.34 -18.95
C ILE A 684 9.17 10.79 -19.88
N PRO A 685 9.00 12.09 -20.15
CA PRO A 685 7.90 12.57 -21.00
C PRO A 685 7.95 11.94 -22.40
N GLN A 686 9.13 12.02 -23.02
CA GLN A 686 9.48 11.33 -24.27
C GLN A 686 11.00 11.05 -24.27
N GLY A 687 11.39 9.78 -24.21
CA GLY A 687 12.78 9.34 -24.25
C GLY A 687 13.11 8.60 -25.54
N VAL A 688 14.30 8.86 -26.10
CA VAL A 688 14.75 8.21 -27.34
C VAL A 688 16.12 7.57 -27.14
N LEU A 689 16.23 6.28 -27.46
CA LEU A 689 17.48 5.55 -27.51
C LEU A 689 17.65 4.92 -28.90
N GLN A 690 18.69 5.33 -29.63
CA GLN A 690 18.98 4.87 -30.99
C GLN A 690 20.40 4.31 -31.09
N HIS A 691 20.54 3.12 -31.69
CA HIS A 691 21.83 2.46 -31.92
C HIS A 691 22.72 2.40 -30.67
N VAL A 692 22.16 1.87 -29.58
CA VAL A 692 22.82 1.77 -28.26
C VAL A 692 23.13 0.31 -27.95
N GLN A 693 24.35 0.02 -27.51
CA GLN A 693 24.77 -1.30 -27.01
C GLN A 693 24.97 -1.20 -25.50
N ILE A 694 24.32 -2.04 -24.72
CA ILE A 694 24.35 -2.02 -23.25
C ILE A 694 24.75 -3.41 -22.74
N SER A 695 25.72 -3.47 -21.82
CA SER A 695 26.19 -4.73 -21.21
C SER A 695 26.76 -4.54 -19.81
N GLY A 696 26.55 -5.49 -18.91
CA GLY A 696 27.15 -5.50 -17.58
C GLY A 696 26.42 -4.65 -16.53
N GLY A 697 25.15 -4.32 -16.73
CA GLY A 697 24.26 -3.80 -15.71
C GLY A 697 23.56 -4.93 -14.95
N SER A 698 22.83 -4.55 -13.89
CA SER A 698 22.14 -5.49 -13.02
C SER A 698 20.89 -4.85 -12.38
N TYR A 699 21.03 -4.17 -11.24
CA TYR A 699 19.94 -3.50 -10.55
C TYR A 699 20.42 -2.26 -9.80
N GLY A 700 19.51 -1.34 -9.51
CA GLY A 700 19.78 -0.17 -8.67
C GLY A 700 18.64 0.13 -7.72
N LEU A 701 18.95 0.38 -6.43
CA LEU A 701 18.01 0.96 -5.47
C LEU A 701 18.13 2.49 -5.52
N LEU A 702 17.22 3.14 -6.24
CA LEU A 702 17.30 4.57 -6.55
C LEU A 702 16.07 5.28 -6.00
N LYS A 703 16.27 6.24 -5.09
CA LYS A 703 15.18 6.98 -4.42
C LYS A 703 14.13 6.03 -3.78
N ASN A 704 14.59 4.97 -3.12
CA ASN A 704 13.78 3.92 -2.47
C ASN A 704 12.93 3.07 -3.42
N VAL A 705 13.24 3.07 -4.72
CA VAL A 705 12.60 2.19 -5.71
C VAL A 705 13.65 1.28 -6.32
N ARG A 706 13.32 -0.01 -6.47
CA ARG A 706 14.17 -1.01 -7.12
C ARG A 706 13.97 -0.95 -8.64
N TYR A 707 15.06 -0.77 -9.36
CA TYR A 707 15.14 -0.78 -10.82
C TYR A 707 15.98 -1.99 -11.25
N GLU A 708 15.49 -2.78 -12.19
CA GLU A 708 16.03 -4.09 -12.54
C GLU A 708 16.39 -4.17 -14.02
N GLY A 709 17.44 -4.91 -14.36
CA GLY A 709 17.96 -5.04 -15.70
C GLY A 709 18.95 -3.93 -16.09
N ASP A 710 19.53 -4.07 -17.28
CA ASP A 710 20.47 -3.10 -17.86
C ASP A 710 19.80 -1.72 -18.08
N LEU A 711 18.53 -1.76 -18.49
CA LEU A 711 17.67 -0.61 -18.75
C LEU A 711 16.34 -0.81 -18.05
N ALA A 712 15.95 0.13 -17.21
CA ALA A 712 14.69 0.10 -16.46
C ALA A 712 13.84 1.33 -16.78
N VAL A 713 12.67 1.13 -17.37
CA VAL A 713 11.72 2.19 -17.75
C VAL A 713 10.51 2.16 -16.82
N HIS A 714 10.37 3.14 -15.94
CA HIS A 714 9.28 3.20 -14.96
C HIS A 714 8.41 4.44 -15.20
N GLY A 715 7.17 4.27 -15.65
CA GLY A 715 6.34 5.42 -16.06
C GLY A 715 6.83 6.07 -17.36
N GLY A 716 6.11 7.09 -17.81
CA GLY A 716 6.47 7.86 -19.02
C GLY A 716 6.38 7.06 -20.33
N GLU A 717 7.01 7.60 -21.38
CA GLU A 717 7.07 7.03 -22.72
C GLU A 717 8.51 7.01 -23.26
N VAL A 718 9.04 5.81 -23.53
CA VAL A 718 10.40 5.60 -24.07
C VAL A 718 10.34 4.80 -25.36
N THR A 719 11.04 5.28 -26.38
CA THR A 719 11.29 4.55 -27.63
C THR A 719 12.76 4.16 -27.70
N ALA A 720 13.02 2.87 -27.89
CA ALA A 720 14.34 2.32 -28.10
C ALA A 720 14.39 1.58 -29.45
N GLU A 721 15.33 1.95 -30.29
CA GLU A 721 15.42 1.50 -31.67
C GLU A 721 16.86 1.11 -32.02
N ASN A 722 17.01 -0.03 -32.70
CA ASN A 722 18.32 -0.61 -33.04
C ASN A 722 19.24 -0.79 -31.81
N ILE A 723 18.69 -1.15 -30.65
CA ILE A 723 19.48 -1.36 -29.44
C ILE A 723 19.93 -2.82 -29.30
N VAL A 724 21.06 -3.03 -28.63
CA VAL A 724 21.58 -4.34 -28.24
C VAL A 724 21.75 -4.39 -26.74
N VAL A 725 21.16 -5.38 -26.08
CA VAL A 725 21.34 -5.64 -24.64
C VAL A 725 21.96 -7.02 -24.47
N GLU A 726 23.05 -7.13 -23.71
CA GLU A 726 23.80 -8.39 -23.53
C GLU A 726 23.92 -8.81 -22.06
N GLY A 727 23.58 -10.07 -21.79
CA GLY A 727 23.69 -10.73 -20.48
C GLY A 727 22.48 -10.54 -19.57
N ASN A 728 21.61 -9.57 -19.85
CA ASN A 728 20.47 -9.23 -18.98
C ASN A 728 19.21 -8.87 -19.83
N TYR A 729 18.20 -8.29 -19.17
CA TYR A 729 16.92 -7.88 -19.77
C TYR A 729 16.62 -6.39 -19.58
N ILE A 730 15.54 -5.94 -20.22
CA ILE A 730 14.96 -4.60 -20.03
C ILE A 730 13.75 -4.73 -19.10
N SER A 731 13.62 -3.87 -18.09
CA SER A 731 12.38 -3.79 -17.30
C SER A 731 11.52 -2.61 -17.71
N ALA A 732 10.20 -2.81 -17.73
CA ALA A 732 9.21 -1.79 -18.02
C ALA A 732 8.09 -1.85 -16.98
N LYS A 733 7.90 -0.79 -16.17
CA LYS A 733 6.91 -0.76 -15.09
C LYS A 733 6.02 0.49 -15.17
N SER A 734 4.69 0.34 -15.10
CA SER A 734 3.73 1.47 -15.03
C SER A 734 3.87 2.56 -16.11
N GLY A 735 4.40 2.24 -17.29
CA GLY A 735 4.67 3.18 -18.38
C GLY A 735 4.56 2.55 -19.77
N ARG A 736 5.09 3.23 -20.79
CA ARG A 736 5.13 2.73 -22.17
C ARG A 736 6.56 2.59 -22.69
N LEU A 737 6.86 1.40 -23.22
CA LEU A 737 8.12 1.11 -23.91
C LEU A 737 7.82 0.64 -25.34
N THR A 738 8.40 1.31 -26.34
CA THR A 738 8.41 0.84 -27.73
C THR A 738 9.82 0.38 -28.10
N LEU A 739 9.97 -0.89 -28.46
CA LEU A 739 11.22 -1.47 -28.96
C LEU A 739 11.12 -1.78 -30.45
N ARG A 740 12.12 -1.34 -31.23
CA ARG A 740 12.16 -1.52 -32.69
C ARG A 740 13.50 -2.08 -33.15
N SER A 741 13.48 -3.09 -34.01
CA SER A 741 14.65 -3.65 -34.69
C SER A 741 15.84 -3.89 -33.75
N SER A 742 15.56 -4.44 -32.57
CA SER A 742 16.51 -4.54 -31.44
C SER A 742 16.84 -5.99 -31.10
N THR A 743 18.03 -6.23 -30.57
CA THR A 743 18.50 -7.57 -30.20
C THR A 743 18.77 -7.64 -28.70
N ILE A 744 18.12 -8.56 -28.00
CA ILE A 744 18.37 -8.81 -26.58
C ILE A 744 18.95 -10.22 -26.46
N ARG A 745 20.20 -10.30 -26.00
CA ARG A 745 20.90 -11.56 -25.70
C ARG A 745 20.91 -11.77 -24.20
N SER A 746 20.05 -12.63 -23.70
CA SER A 746 19.71 -12.66 -22.27
C SER A 746 19.80 -14.07 -21.71
N THR A 747 20.24 -14.22 -20.45
CA THR A 747 20.13 -15.50 -19.72
C THR A 747 18.70 -15.82 -19.28
N PHE A 748 17.79 -14.85 -19.43
CA PHE A 748 16.40 -14.96 -19.03
C PHE A 748 15.52 -15.44 -20.20
N PRO A 749 14.39 -16.10 -19.93
CA PRO A 749 13.47 -16.58 -20.97
C PRO A 749 12.64 -15.47 -21.62
N PHE A 750 12.92 -14.19 -21.31
CA PHE A 750 12.25 -13.01 -21.85
C PHE A 750 13.26 -11.89 -22.13
N ALA A 751 12.97 -11.08 -23.14
CA ALA A 751 13.74 -9.87 -23.45
C ALA A 751 13.34 -8.67 -22.57
N VAL A 752 12.03 -8.56 -22.29
CA VAL A 752 11.45 -7.47 -21.49
C VAL A 752 10.61 -8.01 -20.36
N LYS A 753 10.86 -7.53 -19.14
CA LYS A 753 10.02 -7.77 -17.97
C LYS A 753 9.02 -6.62 -17.81
N ALA A 754 7.76 -6.86 -18.18
CA ALA A 754 6.70 -5.84 -18.15
C ALA A 754 5.77 -6.01 -16.94
N GLN A 755 5.57 -4.95 -16.14
CA GLN A 755 4.65 -4.95 -14.99
C GLN A 755 3.78 -3.69 -14.99
N ASN A 756 2.46 -3.83 -15.17
CA ASN A 756 1.53 -2.70 -15.34
C ASN A 756 1.96 -1.74 -16.47
N ALA A 757 2.72 -2.22 -17.46
CA ALA A 757 3.30 -1.42 -18.53
C ALA A 757 2.77 -1.86 -19.90
N ILE A 758 2.73 -0.93 -20.85
CA ILE A 758 2.42 -1.20 -22.26
C ILE A 758 3.75 -1.34 -23.01
N VAL A 759 4.07 -2.55 -23.45
CA VAL A 759 5.28 -2.83 -24.24
C VAL A 759 4.88 -3.15 -25.67
N ARG A 760 5.51 -2.47 -26.64
CA ARG A 760 5.33 -2.72 -28.07
C ARG A 760 6.66 -3.14 -28.68
N GLU A 761 6.75 -4.39 -29.09
CA GLU A 761 7.93 -4.98 -29.74
C GLU A 761 7.70 -5.08 -31.26
N ILE A 762 8.62 -4.55 -32.06
CA ILE A 762 8.58 -4.57 -33.53
C ILE A 762 9.96 -5.05 -34.00
N GLU A 763 10.03 -6.19 -34.67
CA GLU A 763 11.32 -6.78 -35.12
C GLU A 763 12.34 -6.93 -33.97
N VAL A 764 11.88 -7.35 -32.79
CA VAL A 764 12.75 -7.63 -31.65
C VAL A 764 13.23 -9.08 -31.71
N GLN A 765 14.54 -9.27 -31.73
CA GLN A 765 15.17 -10.59 -31.63
C GLN A 765 15.57 -10.85 -30.19
N HIS A 766 15.10 -11.98 -29.63
CA HIS A 766 15.50 -12.47 -28.32
C HIS A 766 16.36 -13.73 -28.47
N ASP A 767 17.66 -13.58 -28.22
CA ASP A 767 18.62 -14.69 -28.24
C ASP A 767 18.83 -15.17 -26.80
N GLN A 768 18.07 -16.17 -26.36
CA GLN A 768 18.23 -16.73 -25.03
C GLN A 768 19.57 -17.48 -24.93
N VAL A 769 20.42 -17.04 -24.02
CA VAL A 769 21.65 -17.71 -23.59
C VAL A 769 21.30 -18.66 -22.45
N LYS A 770 21.81 -19.89 -22.48
CA LYS A 770 21.59 -20.82 -21.37
C LYS A 770 22.34 -20.35 -20.11
N PRO A 771 21.68 -20.24 -18.95
CA PRO A 771 22.36 -19.98 -17.70
C PRO A 771 23.22 -21.19 -17.30
N VAL A 772 24.42 -20.93 -16.77
CA VAL A 772 25.39 -21.93 -16.33
C VAL A 772 26.16 -21.42 -15.12
N HIS A 773 26.62 -22.34 -14.27
CA HIS A 773 27.63 -22.01 -13.26
C HIS A 773 29.01 -21.99 -13.89
N HIS A 774 29.75 -20.91 -13.71
CA HIS A 774 31.12 -20.80 -14.20
C HIS A 774 32.13 -21.19 -13.11
N ARG A 775 33.26 -21.80 -13.47
CA ARG A 775 34.32 -22.16 -12.50
C ARG A 775 34.87 -20.95 -11.75
N SER A 776 34.79 -19.76 -12.34
CA SER A 776 35.18 -18.50 -11.70
C SER A 776 34.38 -18.16 -10.44
N LEU A 777 33.21 -18.78 -10.20
CA LEU A 777 32.45 -18.63 -8.96
C LEU A 777 33.26 -19.04 -7.72
N LEU A 778 34.24 -19.94 -7.86
CA LEU A 778 35.15 -20.33 -6.77
C LEU A 778 36.04 -19.19 -6.28
N ASN A 779 36.29 -18.19 -7.13
CA ASN A 779 37.14 -17.04 -6.83
C ASN A 779 36.34 -15.77 -6.49
N ALA A 780 35.01 -15.83 -6.55
CA ALA A 780 34.13 -14.70 -6.27
C ALA A 780 33.75 -14.63 -4.78
N GLU A 781 33.43 -13.42 -4.31
CA GLU A 781 32.81 -13.24 -3.00
C GLU A 781 31.39 -13.81 -3.03
N ALA A 782 31.12 -14.79 -2.16
CA ALA A 782 29.82 -15.43 -2.07
C ALA A 782 28.98 -14.85 -0.93
N HIS A 783 27.67 -14.77 -1.16
CA HIS A 783 26.69 -14.24 -0.22
C HIS A 783 25.67 -15.31 0.20
N GLY A 784 24.99 -15.04 1.33
CA GLY A 784 24.10 -15.97 2.01
C GLY A 784 24.71 -16.54 3.30
N THR A 785 24.20 -17.68 3.73
CA THR A 785 24.76 -18.49 4.81
C THR A 785 25.79 -19.47 4.21
N PRO A 786 27.05 -19.43 4.68
CA PRO A 786 28.09 -20.35 4.22
C PRO A 786 27.79 -21.79 4.64
N LEU A 787 28.61 -22.72 4.15
CA LEU A 787 28.51 -24.14 4.48
C LEU A 787 28.62 -24.37 6.00
N ARG A 788 27.70 -25.16 6.54
CA ARG A 788 27.64 -25.57 7.96
C ARG A 788 27.10 -26.99 8.10
N ILE A 789 27.38 -27.66 9.22
CA ILE A 789 27.00 -29.06 9.43
C ILE A 789 25.59 -29.13 10.03
N GLU A 790 24.67 -29.73 9.29
CA GLU A 790 23.35 -30.12 9.77
C GLU A 790 23.38 -31.58 10.24
N ARG A 791 22.83 -31.84 11.43
CA ARG A 791 22.79 -33.17 12.07
C ARG A 791 21.34 -33.61 12.19
N GLU A 792 20.95 -34.63 11.44
CA GLU A 792 19.55 -35.03 11.31
C GLU A 792 19.38 -36.55 11.39
N TYR A 793 18.37 -36.99 12.13
CA TYR A 793 17.76 -38.30 11.93
C TYR A 793 16.71 -38.20 10.82
N LYS A 794 16.71 -39.16 9.90
CA LYS A 794 15.78 -39.23 8.77
C LYS A 794 15.20 -40.62 8.63
N PHE A 795 13.87 -40.71 8.63
CA PHE A 795 13.14 -41.98 8.53
C PHE A 795 12.01 -41.88 7.51
N SER A 796 11.89 -42.88 6.65
CA SER A 796 10.69 -43.08 5.83
C SER A 796 9.60 -43.75 6.65
N VAL A 797 8.34 -43.37 6.43
CA VAL A 797 7.20 -43.97 7.10
C VAL A 797 6.46 -44.87 6.12
N ASN A 798 6.34 -46.15 6.45
CA ASN A 798 5.48 -47.08 5.73
C ASN A 798 4.14 -47.19 6.46
N ALA A 799 3.05 -46.97 5.73
CA ALA A 799 1.72 -47.29 6.21
C ALA A 799 1.41 -48.76 5.90
N THR A 800 0.98 -49.54 6.89
CA THR A 800 0.34 -50.84 6.63
C THR A 800 -0.92 -50.62 5.79
N ASP A 801 -1.12 -51.44 4.76
CA ASP A 801 -2.20 -51.30 3.77
C ASP A 801 -3.56 -50.97 4.41
N GLY A 802 -4.19 -49.88 3.95
CA GLY A 802 -5.58 -49.52 4.27
C GLY A 802 -5.81 -48.40 5.30
N VAL A 803 -4.77 -47.79 5.85
CA VAL A 803 -4.89 -46.75 6.88
C VAL A 803 -4.47 -45.37 6.34
N GLU A 804 -5.39 -44.69 5.63
CA GLU A 804 -5.19 -43.29 5.22
C GLU A 804 -5.49 -42.39 6.43
N ARG A 805 -4.45 -41.99 7.18
CA ARG A 805 -4.57 -41.11 8.36
C ARG A 805 -4.28 -39.66 8.00
N ASP A 806 -4.95 -38.75 8.70
CA ASP A 806 -4.63 -37.32 8.64
C ASP A 806 -3.27 -37.09 9.32
N LEU A 807 -2.33 -36.47 8.60
CA LEU A 807 -1.01 -36.11 9.12
C LEU A 807 -1.09 -35.25 10.38
N MET A 808 -2.13 -34.41 10.47
CA MET A 808 -2.36 -33.56 11.62
C MET A 808 -2.58 -34.39 12.89
N ASP A 809 -3.25 -35.53 12.77
CA ASP A 809 -3.50 -36.40 13.92
C ASP A 809 -2.23 -37.15 14.32
N VAL A 810 -1.42 -37.59 13.36
CA VAL A 810 -0.10 -38.18 13.63
C VAL A 810 0.83 -37.18 14.32
N ALA A 811 0.87 -35.94 13.85
CA ALA A 811 1.69 -34.88 14.45
C ALA A 811 1.27 -34.57 15.90
N LYS A 812 -0.04 -34.58 16.20
CA LYS A 812 -0.53 -34.40 17.57
C LYS A 812 -0.09 -35.53 18.50
N GLU A 813 -0.12 -36.78 18.04
CA GLU A 813 0.33 -37.91 18.88
C GLU A 813 1.82 -37.82 19.20
N ILE A 814 2.65 -37.46 18.21
CA ILE A 814 4.08 -37.20 18.44
C ILE A 814 4.27 -36.09 19.48
N ARG A 815 3.57 -34.96 19.34
CA ARG A 815 3.65 -33.86 20.32
C ARG A 815 3.24 -34.31 21.72
N ASN A 816 2.12 -34.99 21.85
CA ASN A 816 1.64 -35.49 23.14
C ASN A 816 2.65 -36.49 23.75
N GLY A 817 3.33 -37.29 22.92
CA GLY A 817 4.41 -38.18 23.35
C GLY A 817 5.62 -37.41 23.88
N LEU A 818 6.05 -36.37 23.17
CA LEU A 818 7.14 -35.48 23.60
C LEU A 818 6.79 -34.79 24.92
N GLU A 819 5.59 -34.21 25.04
CA GLU A 819 5.12 -33.56 26.28
C GLU A 819 5.17 -34.52 27.48
N ARG A 820 4.75 -35.77 27.29
CA ARG A 820 4.84 -36.81 28.33
C ARG A 820 6.29 -37.14 28.67
N ARG A 821 7.16 -37.29 27.67
CA ARG A 821 8.57 -37.69 27.88
C ARG A 821 9.39 -36.60 28.56
N VAL A 822 9.11 -35.33 28.25
CA VAL A 822 9.81 -34.19 28.85
C VAL A 822 9.68 -34.16 30.38
N ALA A 823 8.58 -34.67 30.95
CA ALA A 823 8.37 -34.72 32.39
C ALA A 823 9.34 -35.67 33.14
N ASP A 824 9.97 -36.61 32.43
CA ASP A 824 10.98 -37.52 33.00
C ASP A 824 12.39 -36.94 32.80
N ARG A 825 12.91 -36.24 33.80
CA ARG A 825 14.26 -35.64 33.74
C ARG A 825 15.39 -36.68 33.64
N THR A 826 15.15 -37.95 33.97
CA THR A 826 16.21 -38.96 34.05
C THR A 826 16.68 -39.47 32.69
N VAL A 827 15.89 -39.23 31.64
CA VAL A 827 16.21 -39.68 30.27
C VAL A 827 17.01 -38.64 29.47
N TRP A 828 17.10 -37.39 29.93
CA TRP A 828 17.72 -36.28 29.21
C TRP A 828 19.14 -35.98 29.73
N ASN A 829 20.05 -35.68 28.83
CA ASN A 829 21.47 -35.46 29.10
C ASN A 829 21.83 -33.97 29.10
N ALA A 830 21.34 -33.19 28.13
CA ALA A 830 21.62 -31.76 28.01
C ALA A 830 21.20 -30.94 29.25
N PRO A 831 20.09 -31.25 29.97
CA PRO A 831 19.73 -30.56 31.21
C PRO A 831 20.82 -30.55 32.29
N THR A 832 21.73 -31.54 32.27
CA THR A 832 22.88 -31.59 33.20
C THR A 832 23.90 -30.47 32.95
N PHE A 833 23.87 -29.85 31.76
CA PHE A 833 24.77 -28.77 31.33
C PHE A 833 24.09 -27.40 31.20
N THR A 834 22.75 -27.32 31.12
CA THR A 834 22.02 -26.07 30.85
C THR A 834 21.26 -25.52 32.07
N SER A 835 21.17 -26.27 33.17
CA SER A 835 20.36 -25.94 34.37
C SER A 835 18.87 -25.73 34.10
N SER A 836 18.38 -26.12 32.91
CA SER A 836 16.99 -25.94 32.47
C SER A 836 16.43 -27.25 31.94
N ASP A 837 15.10 -27.37 31.91
CA ASP A 837 14.43 -28.52 31.33
C ASP A 837 14.00 -28.26 29.89
N TYR A 838 13.75 -29.34 29.16
CA TYR A 838 13.03 -29.26 27.90
C TYR A 838 11.57 -28.82 28.09
N TYR A 839 10.98 -28.24 27.05
CA TYR A 839 9.54 -28.10 26.89
C TYR A 839 9.15 -28.09 25.40
N VAL A 840 7.88 -28.33 25.13
CA VAL A 840 7.30 -28.48 23.79
C VAL A 840 6.42 -27.26 23.50
N ASP A 841 6.48 -26.70 22.29
CA ASP A 841 5.55 -25.61 21.89
C ASP A 841 4.08 -26.08 21.93
N ASP A 842 3.18 -25.21 22.39
CA ASP A 842 1.73 -25.48 22.52
C ASP A 842 1.07 -25.94 21.21
N THR A 843 1.57 -25.49 20.06
CA THR A 843 1.00 -25.79 18.75
C THR A 843 2.06 -26.18 17.73
N ALA A 844 1.83 -27.29 17.02
CA ALA A 844 2.57 -27.62 15.81
C ALA A 844 2.18 -26.65 14.67
N GLU A 845 3.16 -26.23 13.88
CA GLU A 845 2.97 -25.32 12.75
C GLU A 845 2.81 -26.12 11.44
N ASP A 846 1.87 -25.70 10.58
CA ASP A 846 1.69 -26.26 9.24
C ASP A 846 2.35 -25.39 8.16
N PHE A 847 3.06 -26.05 7.25
CA PHE A 847 3.74 -25.39 6.14
C PHE A 847 3.49 -26.11 4.84
N LEU A 848 3.63 -25.35 3.75
CA LEU A 848 3.80 -25.92 2.44
C LEU A 848 5.09 -25.45 1.79
N PHE A 849 5.89 -26.39 1.31
CA PHE A 849 7.03 -26.12 0.46
C PHE A 849 6.77 -26.57 -0.97
N ARG A 850 7.20 -25.74 -1.92
CA ARG A 850 7.40 -26.13 -3.30
C ARG A 850 8.89 -26.06 -3.60
N ASP A 851 9.51 -27.23 -3.74
CA ASP A 851 10.91 -27.39 -4.08
C ASP A 851 11.06 -27.72 -5.56
N ILE A 852 11.97 -27.06 -6.25
CA ILE A 852 12.44 -27.43 -7.58
C ILE A 852 13.88 -27.91 -7.42
N TYR A 853 14.11 -29.19 -7.69
CA TYR A 853 15.43 -29.80 -7.59
C TYR A 853 16.13 -29.79 -8.94
N PHE A 854 17.43 -29.50 -8.91
CA PHE A 854 18.27 -29.35 -10.09
C PHE A 854 19.38 -30.39 -10.11
N ASP A 855 19.75 -30.83 -11.30
CA ASP A 855 20.90 -31.70 -11.53
C ASP A 855 21.47 -31.45 -12.93
N THR A 856 22.73 -31.81 -13.07
CA THR A 856 23.46 -31.85 -14.33
C THR A 856 22.83 -32.85 -15.31
N PRO A 857 23.07 -32.69 -16.62
CA PRO A 857 22.73 -33.71 -17.61
C PRO A 857 23.32 -35.10 -17.31
N GLN A 858 24.50 -35.16 -16.67
CA GLN A 858 25.22 -36.40 -16.32
C GLN A 858 24.82 -36.99 -14.95
N SER A 859 23.83 -36.39 -14.27
CA SER A 859 23.35 -36.77 -12.95
C SER A 859 24.41 -36.79 -11.85
N LEU A 860 25.34 -35.84 -11.89
CA LEU A 860 26.39 -35.67 -10.87
C LEU A 860 25.82 -35.38 -9.47
N ALA A 861 24.73 -34.61 -9.35
CA ALA A 861 24.15 -34.34 -8.04
C ALA A 861 23.59 -35.63 -7.41
N TYR A 862 22.85 -36.43 -8.18
CA TYR A 862 22.36 -37.74 -7.73
C TYR A 862 23.51 -38.67 -7.31
N LYS A 863 24.55 -38.80 -8.15
CA LYS A 863 25.72 -39.67 -7.89
C LYS A 863 26.49 -39.29 -6.62
N ASN A 864 26.52 -38.01 -6.27
CA ASN A 864 27.23 -37.49 -5.10
C ASN A 864 26.30 -37.25 -3.89
N GLN A 865 25.04 -37.72 -3.94
CA GLN A 865 24.02 -37.48 -2.90
C GLN A 865 23.79 -36.00 -2.56
N ILE A 866 23.97 -35.13 -3.55
CA ILE A 866 23.79 -33.69 -3.42
C ILE A 866 22.31 -33.33 -3.58
N SER A 867 21.82 -32.41 -2.76
CA SER A 867 20.50 -31.79 -2.92
C SER A 867 20.67 -30.31 -3.25
N TYR A 868 20.44 -29.94 -4.51
CA TYR A 868 20.48 -28.55 -4.98
C TYR A 868 19.07 -28.11 -5.38
N ARG A 869 18.53 -27.08 -4.70
CA ARG A 869 17.10 -26.72 -4.81
C ARG A 869 16.78 -25.23 -4.72
N TYR A 870 15.72 -24.87 -5.43
CA TYR A 870 14.97 -23.61 -5.33
C TYR A 870 13.67 -23.86 -4.55
N ARG A 871 13.44 -23.14 -3.45
CA ARG A 871 12.32 -23.40 -2.52
C ARG A 871 11.42 -22.18 -2.32
N ASN A 872 10.13 -22.34 -2.58
CA ASN A 872 9.11 -21.40 -2.11
C ASN A 872 8.39 -21.94 -0.88
N ARG A 873 8.08 -21.06 0.09
CA ARG A 873 7.28 -21.37 1.27
C ARG A 873 5.93 -20.66 1.24
N TYR A 874 4.87 -21.41 1.48
CA TYR A 874 3.50 -20.92 1.59
C TYR A 874 2.94 -21.22 2.98
N LYS A 875 2.00 -20.38 3.42
CA LYS A 875 1.38 -20.49 4.75
C LYS A 875 0.57 -21.78 4.94
N SER A 876 0.05 -22.36 3.87
CA SER A 876 -0.71 -23.62 3.91
C SER A 876 -0.91 -24.20 2.52
N TRP A 877 -1.36 -25.47 2.45
CA TRP A 877 -1.80 -26.11 1.21
C TRP A 877 -2.93 -25.33 0.51
N LYS A 878 -3.83 -24.69 1.28
CA LYS A 878 -4.91 -23.86 0.72
C LYS A 878 -4.34 -22.62 0.03
N ALA A 879 -3.43 -21.90 0.69
CA ALA A 879 -2.83 -20.68 0.14
C ALA A 879 -2.11 -20.97 -1.19
N TYR A 880 -1.35 -22.06 -1.27
CA TYR A 880 -0.67 -22.48 -2.50
C TYR A 880 -1.62 -22.83 -3.65
N LYS A 881 -2.66 -23.63 -3.40
CA LYS A 881 -3.63 -24.01 -4.45
C LYS A 881 -4.34 -22.80 -5.02
N GLU A 882 -4.69 -21.85 -4.16
CA GLU A 882 -5.30 -20.60 -4.61
C GLU A 882 -4.29 -19.70 -5.32
N HIS A 883 -3.04 -19.64 -4.84
CA HIS A 883 -1.96 -18.89 -5.50
C HIS A 883 -1.75 -19.33 -6.94
N ILE A 884 -1.70 -20.64 -7.23
CA ILE A 884 -1.53 -21.14 -8.61
C ILE A 884 -2.58 -20.53 -9.55
N LYS A 885 -3.82 -20.37 -9.08
CA LYS A 885 -4.96 -19.83 -9.84
C LYS A 885 -5.04 -18.30 -9.81
N LYS A 886 -4.42 -17.67 -8.81
CA LYS A 886 -4.55 -16.25 -8.46
C LYS A 886 -3.17 -15.70 -8.13
N GLN A 887 -2.27 -15.74 -9.11
CA GLN A 887 -0.87 -15.42 -8.89
C GLN A 887 -0.62 -13.95 -8.56
N ASP A 888 -1.53 -13.05 -8.94
CA ASP A 888 -1.41 -11.60 -8.66
C ASP A 888 -1.88 -11.19 -7.25
N TRP A 889 -2.31 -12.14 -6.43
CA TRP A 889 -2.95 -11.86 -5.14
C TRP A 889 -1.95 -11.92 -3.97
N PRO A 890 -1.58 -10.79 -3.34
CA PRO A 890 -0.47 -10.75 -2.40
C PRO A 890 -0.64 -11.60 -1.14
N THR A 891 -1.88 -11.81 -0.70
CA THR A 891 -2.18 -12.66 0.47
C THR A 891 -1.90 -14.14 0.23
N LEU A 892 -1.76 -14.54 -1.04
CA LEU A 892 -1.50 -15.91 -1.47
C LEU A 892 -0.04 -16.11 -1.91
N TRP A 893 0.75 -15.04 -2.01
CA TRP A 893 2.15 -15.12 -2.42
C TRP A 893 2.97 -15.98 -1.46
N PRO A 894 4.03 -16.64 -1.97
CA PRO A 894 5.00 -17.28 -1.09
C PRO A 894 5.59 -16.21 -0.17
N TYR A 895 5.69 -16.52 1.13
CA TYR A 895 6.24 -15.57 2.11
C TYR A 895 7.76 -15.68 2.23
N ARG A 896 8.38 -16.68 1.58
CA ARG A 896 9.83 -16.86 1.54
C ARG A 896 10.27 -17.60 0.28
N LEU A 897 11.41 -17.17 -0.27
CA LEU A 897 12.20 -17.85 -1.29
C LEU A 897 13.59 -18.18 -0.71
N GLU A 898 14.12 -19.36 -1.06
CA GLU A 898 15.43 -19.84 -0.62
C GLU A 898 16.12 -20.59 -1.76
N PHE A 899 17.40 -20.30 -1.99
CA PHE A 899 18.31 -21.16 -2.76
C PHE A 899 19.12 -21.99 -1.78
N GLN A 900 19.26 -23.29 -2.04
CA GLN A 900 19.93 -24.17 -1.10
C GLN A 900 20.75 -25.25 -1.79
N ALA A 901 21.94 -25.50 -1.25
CA ALA A 901 22.75 -26.67 -1.54
C ALA A 901 22.99 -27.46 -0.26
N LYS A 902 22.78 -28.78 -0.32
CA LYS A 902 23.22 -29.75 0.68
C LYS A 902 24.26 -30.66 0.02
N VAL A 903 25.49 -30.68 0.55
CA VAL A 903 26.67 -31.37 -0.01
C VAL A 903 27.41 -32.15 1.08
N GLY A 904 28.25 -33.12 0.68
CA GLY A 904 29.10 -33.86 1.63
C GLY A 904 28.34 -34.70 2.65
N ARG A 905 27.20 -35.29 2.26
CA ARG A 905 26.38 -36.12 3.15
C ARG A 905 27.15 -37.36 3.63
N GLN A 906 27.08 -37.65 4.93
CA GLN A 906 27.63 -38.84 5.55
C GLN A 906 26.54 -39.55 6.37
N GLU A 907 26.32 -40.84 6.09
CA GLU A 907 25.42 -41.70 6.85
C GLU A 907 26.19 -42.34 8.00
N LEU A 908 25.72 -42.17 9.23
CA LEU A 908 26.41 -42.60 10.46
C LEU A 908 25.73 -43.80 11.15
N GLY A 909 24.64 -44.31 10.57
CA GLY A 909 23.90 -45.47 11.07
C GLY A 909 22.55 -45.10 11.68
N ASP A 910 21.61 -46.05 11.68
CA ASP A 910 20.27 -45.93 12.27
C ASP A 910 19.50 -44.66 11.87
N GLY A 911 19.65 -44.25 10.61
CA GLY A 911 18.99 -43.06 10.04
C GLY A 911 19.62 -41.73 10.45
N PHE A 912 20.72 -41.74 11.22
CA PHE A 912 21.46 -40.55 11.57
C PHE A 912 22.44 -40.16 10.46
N SER A 913 22.43 -38.87 10.11
CA SER A 913 23.29 -38.34 9.05
C SER A 913 23.81 -36.96 9.38
N THR A 914 24.98 -36.63 8.83
CA THR A 914 25.50 -35.26 8.79
C THR A 914 25.57 -34.79 7.35
N VAL A 915 25.30 -33.51 7.12
CA VAL A 915 25.36 -32.92 5.78
C VAL A 915 25.76 -31.45 5.84
N GLY A 916 26.62 -31.01 4.92
CA GLY A 916 26.96 -29.61 4.77
C GLY A 916 25.83 -28.85 4.07
N GLU A 917 25.32 -27.80 4.69
CA GLU A 917 24.25 -26.97 4.14
C GLU A 917 24.71 -25.53 3.89
N ALA A 918 24.47 -25.02 2.69
CA ALA A 918 24.61 -23.61 2.34
C ALA A 918 23.26 -23.05 1.85
N ARG A 919 22.95 -21.79 2.19
CA ARG A 919 21.67 -21.15 1.86
C ARG A 919 21.84 -19.72 1.34
N PHE A 920 20.98 -19.30 0.43
CA PHE A 920 20.75 -17.90 0.11
C PHE A 920 19.25 -17.61 0.31
N GLU A 921 18.91 -16.96 1.41
CA GLU A 921 17.51 -16.74 1.82
C GLU A 921 17.08 -15.30 1.51
N PHE A 922 15.92 -15.11 0.89
CA PHE A 922 15.36 -13.79 0.58
C PHE A 922 14.68 -13.20 1.81
N ARG A 923 15.47 -12.81 2.82
CA ARG A 923 15.04 -12.18 4.06
C ARG A 923 16.14 -11.29 4.65
N ASP A 924 15.76 -10.26 5.40
CA ASP A 924 16.66 -9.33 6.08
C ASP A 924 17.72 -9.97 7.00
N ALA A 925 17.43 -11.15 7.56
CA ALA A 925 18.35 -11.91 8.39
C ALA A 925 19.44 -12.68 7.60
N SER A 926 19.43 -12.64 6.26
CA SER A 926 20.39 -13.33 5.40
C SER A 926 21.15 -12.33 4.53
N LYS A 927 22.48 -12.28 4.68
CA LYS A 927 23.33 -11.42 3.86
C LYS A 927 23.17 -11.73 2.36
N PRO A 928 23.23 -10.71 1.48
CA PRO A 928 23.57 -9.31 1.76
C PRO A 928 22.36 -8.49 2.17
N PHE A 929 21.19 -9.12 2.36
CA PHE A 929 20.01 -8.40 2.79
C PHE A 929 20.14 -7.94 4.25
N SER A 930 19.50 -6.82 4.54
CA SER A 930 19.47 -6.19 5.85
C SER A 930 18.21 -5.33 5.97
N PRO A 931 17.90 -4.77 7.17
CA PRO A 931 16.88 -3.75 7.31
C PRO A 931 17.03 -2.59 6.31
N GLU A 932 18.24 -2.22 5.92
CA GLU A 932 18.52 -1.14 4.95
C GLU A 932 18.52 -1.66 3.50
N HIS A 933 18.88 -2.93 3.28
CA HIS A 933 18.93 -3.57 1.97
C HIS A 933 17.98 -4.75 1.88
N GLN A 934 16.69 -4.50 1.64
CA GLN A 934 15.70 -5.57 1.59
C GLN A 934 15.83 -6.47 0.35
N PRO A 935 15.46 -7.75 0.43
CA PRO A 935 15.27 -8.58 -0.75
C PRO A 935 14.16 -8.00 -1.66
N PRO A 936 14.11 -8.39 -2.95
CA PRO A 936 12.93 -8.14 -3.78
C PRO A 936 11.67 -8.70 -3.13
N ASP A 937 10.56 -8.00 -3.30
CA ASP A 937 9.26 -8.47 -2.82
C ASP A 937 8.77 -9.69 -3.61
N SER A 938 8.02 -10.56 -2.93
CA SER A 938 7.27 -11.67 -3.56
C SER A 938 6.32 -11.13 -4.64
N PRO A 939 5.92 -11.93 -5.66
CA PRO A 939 5.87 -13.39 -5.67
C PRO A 939 7.14 -14.13 -6.14
N TRP A 940 8.22 -13.43 -6.53
CA TRP A 940 9.43 -14.01 -7.14
C TRP A 940 9.11 -14.92 -8.34
N GLU A 941 8.79 -14.30 -9.47
CA GLU A 941 8.37 -15.00 -10.69
C GLU A 941 9.41 -16.03 -11.16
N GLU A 942 8.98 -17.25 -11.45
CA GLU A 942 9.91 -18.35 -11.76
C GLU A 942 10.71 -18.09 -13.04
N SER A 943 10.11 -17.43 -14.03
CA SER A 943 10.80 -17.06 -15.27
C SER A 943 12.02 -16.19 -15.03
N GLU A 944 12.05 -15.42 -13.95
CA GLU A 944 13.19 -14.59 -13.58
C GLU A 944 14.09 -15.31 -12.59
N PHE A 945 13.53 -15.71 -11.44
CA PHE A 945 14.32 -16.16 -10.30
C PHE A 945 14.95 -17.54 -10.50
N LEU A 946 14.42 -18.38 -11.40
CA LEU A 946 15.13 -19.60 -11.81
C LEU A 946 16.39 -19.28 -12.60
N SER A 947 16.39 -18.22 -13.42
CA SER A 947 17.59 -17.85 -14.20
C SER A 947 18.74 -17.42 -13.28
N TYR A 948 18.44 -16.68 -12.20
CA TYR A 948 19.41 -16.35 -11.15
C TYR A 948 19.91 -17.59 -10.39
N PHE A 949 19.01 -18.56 -10.13
CA PHE A 949 19.39 -19.81 -9.49
C PHE A 949 20.32 -20.64 -10.39
N GLU A 950 19.97 -20.82 -11.66
CA GLU A 950 20.71 -21.61 -12.65
C GLU A 950 22.06 -20.98 -13.05
N SER A 951 22.18 -19.64 -12.97
CA SER A 951 23.48 -18.96 -13.14
C SER A 951 24.34 -19.07 -11.87
N GLY A 952 23.72 -19.21 -10.69
CA GLY A 952 24.40 -19.16 -9.39
C GLY A 952 24.71 -17.73 -8.93
N ASP A 953 24.18 -16.75 -9.65
CA ASP A 953 24.38 -15.31 -9.45
C ASP A 953 23.00 -14.62 -9.38
N PHE A 954 22.73 -13.95 -8.25
CA PHE A 954 21.54 -13.12 -8.08
C PHE A 954 21.91 -11.64 -8.22
N GLN A 955 21.61 -11.03 -9.36
CA GLN A 955 21.80 -9.60 -9.59
C GLN A 955 23.25 -9.11 -9.37
N GLY A 956 24.25 -9.92 -9.74
CA GLY A 956 25.69 -9.68 -9.55
C GLY A 956 26.23 -10.21 -8.23
N LEU A 957 25.42 -10.95 -7.46
CA LEU A 957 25.78 -11.52 -6.16
C LEU A 957 25.91 -13.04 -6.30
N VAL A 958 27.14 -13.53 -6.29
CA VAL A 958 27.42 -14.97 -6.25
C VAL A 958 26.85 -15.56 -4.96
N THR A 959 26.18 -16.70 -5.06
CA THR A 959 25.53 -17.33 -3.91
C THR A 959 26.36 -18.48 -3.35
N TYR A 960 26.44 -18.62 -2.02
CA TYR A 960 27.10 -19.77 -1.39
C TYR A 960 26.60 -21.12 -1.90
N PRO A 961 25.27 -21.37 -2.06
CA PRO A 961 24.78 -22.61 -2.67
C PRO A 961 25.45 -22.95 -4.00
N ALA A 962 25.60 -22.00 -4.92
CA ALA A 962 26.24 -22.26 -6.20
C ALA A 962 27.75 -22.50 -6.06
N GLN A 963 28.43 -21.70 -5.24
CA GLN A 963 29.87 -21.86 -4.99
C GLN A 963 30.21 -23.23 -4.40
N GLU A 964 29.44 -23.71 -3.42
CA GLU A 964 29.69 -25.01 -2.78
C GLU A 964 29.43 -26.19 -3.71
N ILE A 965 28.45 -26.08 -4.62
CA ILE A 965 28.17 -27.10 -5.63
C ILE A 965 29.33 -27.21 -6.62
N VAL A 966 29.81 -26.08 -7.15
CA VAL A 966 30.96 -26.05 -8.05
C VAL A 966 32.20 -26.62 -7.35
N ARG A 967 32.42 -26.27 -6.08
CA ARG A 967 33.54 -26.79 -5.27
C ARG A 967 33.45 -28.30 -5.06
N THR A 968 32.27 -28.81 -4.72
CA THR A 968 32.05 -30.24 -4.46
C THR A 968 32.22 -31.10 -5.71
N LEU A 969 31.84 -30.56 -6.87
CA LEU A 969 31.93 -31.26 -8.16
C LEU A 969 33.24 -31.00 -8.90
N GLU A 970 34.20 -30.27 -8.31
CA GLU A 970 35.47 -29.98 -8.96
C GLU A 970 36.20 -31.28 -9.36
N GLY A 971 36.64 -31.34 -10.63
CA GLY A 971 37.28 -32.53 -11.21
C GLY A 971 36.32 -33.62 -11.69
N GLN A 972 35.00 -33.46 -11.54
CA GLN A 972 33.99 -34.43 -11.98
C GLN A 972 33.30 -34.07 -13.31
N TYR A 973 33.66 -32.95 -13.92
CA TYR A 973 33.13 -32.46 -15.20
C TYR A 973 34.24 -31.81 -16.03
N GLU A 974 34.04 -31.73 -17.35
CA GLU A 974 34.99 -31.12 -18.29
C GLU A 974 34.61 -29.66 -18.62
N GLY A 975 35.61 -28.80 -18.81
CA GLY A 975 35.43 -27.39 -19.16
C GLY A 975 35.25 -26.44 -17.96
N ASP A 976 34.89 -25.19 -18.25
CA ASP A 976 34.77 -24.11 -17.25
C ASP A 976 33.31 -23.86 -16.81
N THR A 977 32.33 -24.60 -17.34
CA THR A 977 30.91 -24.37 -17.07
C THR A 977 30.17 -25.65 -16.67
N LEU A 978 29.18 -25.49 -15.79
CA LEU A 978 28.25 -26.53 -15.35
C LEU A 978 26.82 -26.09 -15.63
N GLU A 979 26.10 -26.89 -16.41
CA GLU A 979 24.66 -26.71 -16.65
C GLU A 979 23.86 -27.45 -15.58
N PHE A 980 22.93 -26.76 -14.92
CA PHE A 980 21.95 -27.35 -14.01
C PHE A 980 20.56 -27.21 -14.59
N LEU A 981 19.83 -28.33 -14.64
CA LEU A 981 18.48 -28.37 -15.21
C LEU A 981 17.47 -28.83 -14.16
N PRO A 982 16.25 -28.27 -14.15
CA PRO A 982 15.21 -28.70 -13.23
C PRO A 982 14.82 -30.15 -13.54
N LYS A 983 14.90 -31.03 -12.54
CA LYS A 983 14.58 -32.46 -12.64
C LYS A 983 13.22 -32.80 -12.04
N PHE A 984 13.01 -32.40 -10.78
CA PHE A 984 11.78 -32.72 -10.06
C PHE A 984 11.19 -31.49 -9.38
N VAL A 985 9.87 -31.42 -9.35
CA VAL A 985 9.14 -30.53 -8.45
C VAL A 985 8.55 -31.37 -7.33
N LEU A 986 8.88 -31.01 -6.09
CA LEU A 986 8.35 -31.63 -4.88
C LEU A 986 7.41 -30.64 -4.19
N VAL A 987 6.17 -31.06 -3.94
CA VAL A 987 5.21 -30.29 -3.15
C VAL A 987 5.02 -30.99 -1.81
N THR A 988 5.55 -30.40 -0.75
CA THR A 988 5.62 -30.98 0.60
C THR A 988 4.68 -30.26 1.55
N GLU A 989 3.76 -31.02 2.14
CA GLU A 989 3.01 -30.63 3.34
C GLU A 989 3.88 -31.01 4.54
N ARG A 990 4.28 -30.03 5.36
CA ARG A 990 5.12 -30.23 6.53
C ARG A 990 4.38 -29.84 7.80
N PHE A 991 4.42 -30.72 8.79
CA PHE A 991 4.15 -30.38 10.19
C PHE A 991 5.45 -30.21 10.93
N ARG A 992 5.53 -29.19 11.78
CA ARG A 992 6.72 -28.88 12.55
C ARG A 992 6.40 -28.75 14.03
N GLN A 993 7.18 -29.42 14.86
CA GLN A 993 7.17 -29.30 16.30
C GLN A 993 8.58 -28.93 16.79
N HIS A 994 8.68 -27.92 17.66
CA HIS A 994 9.94 -27.63 18.35
C HIS A 994 9.99 -28.30 19.71
N LEU A 995 11.20 -28.70 20.09
CA LEU A 995 11.57 -29.03 21.45
C LEU A 995 12.64 -28.02 21.90
N ASN A 996 12.35 -27.32 22.98
CA ASN A 996 13.09 -26.14 23.42
C ASN A 996 13.75 -26.39 24.77
N ILE A 997 14.94 -25.83 24.99
CA ILE A 997 15.62 -25.78 26.29
C ILE A 997 16.34 -24.44 26.42
N PRO A 998 16.02 -23.63 27.45
CA PRO A 998 16.79 -22.42 27.73
C PRO A 998 18.25 -22.77 28.04
N SER A 999 19.19 -22.14 27.34
CA SER A 999 20.62 -22.39 27.55
C SER A 999 21.51 -21.25 27.05
N ASP A 1000 22.73 -21.17 27.59
CA ASP A 1000 23.78 -20.25 27.14
C ASP A 1000 24.41 -20.64 25.79
N TYR A 1001 23.93 -21.74 25.19
CA TYR A 1001 24.38 -22.28 23.91
C TYR A 1001 23.46 -21.85 22.75
N GLY A 1002 22.35 -21.18 23.05
CA GLY A 1002 21.42 -20.64 22.07
C GLY A 1002 21.83 -19.29 21.47
N SER A 1003 21.34 -18.98 20.27
CA SER A 1003 21.50 -17.66 19.64
C SER A 1003 20.31 -17.27 18.76
N GLY A 1004 20.27 -16.00 18.34
CA GLY A 1004 19.23 -15.50 17.44
C GLY A 1004 17.91 -15.19 18.14
N PRO A 1005 16.79 -15.07 17.39
CA PRO A 1005 15.50 -14.66 17.96
C PRO A 1005 14.84 -15.74 18.82
N ASN A 1006 15.20 -17.01 18.62
CA ASN A 1006 14.66 -18.16 19.36
C ASN A 1006 15.81 -19.02 19.93
N PRO A 1007 16.57 -18.50 20.92
CA PRO A 1007 17.79 -19.16 21.40
C PRO A 1007 17.51 -20.51 22.10
N GLU A 1008 16.30 -20.72 22.59
CA GLU A 1008 15.88 -21.95 23.25
C GLU A 1008 15.54 -23.11 22.29
N GLN A 1009 15.31 -22.83 21.00
CA GLN A 1009 14.98 -23.86 20.00
C GLN A 1009 16.17 -24.78 19.77
N SER A 1010 16.08 -26.02 20.25
CA SER A 1010 17.18 -26.99 20.18
C SER A 1010 16.93 -28.10 19.18
N TYR A 1011 15.67 -28.50 18.96
CA TYR A 1011 15.36 -29.49 17.92
C TYR A 1011 14.13 -29.09 17.10
N ILE A 1012 14.15 -29.51 15.83
CA ILE A 1012 13.00 -29.45 14.94
C ILE A 1012 12.60 -30.88 14.61
N ILE A 1013 11.38 -31.26 14.99
CA ILE A 1013 10.74 -32.50 14.56
C ILE A 1013 9.80 -32.16 13.41
N SER A 1014 10.06 -32.70 12.22
CA SER A 1014 9.24 -32.48 11.02
C SER A 1014 8.61 -33.77 10.52
N LEU A 1015 7.32 -33.74 10.18
CA LEU A 1015 6.60 -34.80 9.46
C LEU A 1015 6.20 -34.28 8.09
N ASP A 1016 6.70 -34.92 7.04
CA ASP A 1016 6.57 -34.46 5.66
C ASP A 1016 5.78 -35.45 4.81
N LYS A 1017 4.73 -34.97 4.13
CA LYS A 1017 4.09 -35.66 3.01
C LYS A 1017 4.42 -34.94 1.71
N THR A 1018 5.22 -35.57 0.88
CA THR A 1018 5.78 -34.98 -0.34
C THR A 1018 5.22 -35.65 -1.58
N ARG A 1019 4.66 -34.87 -2.51
CA ARG A 1019 4.27 -35.36 -3.84
C ARG A 1019 5.34 -34.98 -4.86
N VAL A 1020 5.81 -35.98 -5.62
CA VAL A 1020 6.90 -35.83 -6.60
C VAL A 1020 6.34 -35.69 -8.01
N TYR A 1021 6.84 -34.73 -8.79
CA TYR A 1021 6.45 -34.49 -10.18
C TYR A 1021 7.68 -34.31 -11.08
N GLU A 1022 7.58 -34.70 -12.35
CA GLU A 1022 8.56 -34.33 -13.37
C GLU A 1022 8.56 -32.80 -13.58
N ALA A 1023 9.72 -32.15 -13.39
CA ALA A 1023 9.77 -30.69 -13.36
C ALA A 1023 9.34 -30.04 -14.68
N LYS A 1024 9.77 -30.58 -15.83
CA LYS A 1024 9.40 -30.04 -17.14
C LYS A 1024 7.88 -29.93 -17.31
N ARG A 1025 7.13 -30.98 -16.96
CA ARG A 1025 5.66 -30.99 -17.06
C ARG A 1025 5.01 -30.09 -16.03
N TYR A 1026 5.54 -30.06 -14.80
CA TYR A 1026 4.96 -29.25 -13.73
C TYR A 1026 5.15 -27.75 -13.94
N LEU A 1027 6.35 -27.33 -14.39
CA LEU A 1027 6.63 -25.93 -14.68
C LEU A 1027 5.86 -25.43 -15.91
N ALA A 1028 5.68 -26.28 -16.93
CA ALA A 1028 4.77 -25.98 -18.04
C ALA A 1028 3.33 -25.78 -17.56
N TYR A 1029 2.84 -26.67 -16.68
CA TYR A 1029 1.53 -26.52 -16.05
C TYR A 1029 1.36 -25.17 -15.33
N LEU A 1030 2.35 -24.75 -14.52
CA LEU A 1030 2.29 -23.48 -13.81
C LEU A 1030 2.28 -22.27 -14.75
N LYS A 1031 3.04 -22.34 -15.85
CA LYS A 1031 3.04 -21.32 -16.89
C LYS A 1031 1.67 -21.22 -17.58
N ASP A 1032 1.10 -22.36 -17.97
CA ASP A 1032 -0.20 -22.42 -18.64
C ASP A 1032 -1.33 -21.88 -17.74
N GLU A 1033 -1.31 -22.18 -16.43
CA GLU A 1033 -2.24 -21.62 -15.44
C GLU A 1033 -2.11 -20.10 -15.33
N ARG A 1034 -0.88 -19.58 -15.28
CA ARG A 1034 -0.61 -18.13 -15.21
C ARG A 1034 -1.15 -17.40 -16.44
N GLU A 1035 -0.98 -17.99 -17.62
CA GLU A 1035 -1.46 -17.44 -18.89
C GLU A 1035 -2.97 -17.67 -19.10
N GLY A 1036 -3.66 -18.28 -18.12
CA GLY A 1036 -5.10 -18.51 -18.17
C GLY A 1036 -5.51 -19.51 -19.25
N MET A 1037 -4.62 -20.40 -19.67
CA MET A 1037 -4.89 -21.37 -20.73
C MET A 1037 -5.89 -22.43 -20.25
N LYS A 1038 -7.00 -22.60 -20.98
CA LYS A 1038 -8.01 -23.63 -20.68
C LYS A 1038 -7.47 -25.07 -20.73
N SER A 1039 -6.34 -25.28 -21.41
CA SER A 1039 -5.66 -26.58 -21.52
C SER A 1039 -4.75 -26.91 -20.34
N ALA A 1040 -4.52 -25.97 -19.41
CA ALA A 1040 -3.66 -26.18 -18.26
C ALA A 1040 -4.12 -27.41 -17.45
N ARG A 1041 -3.26 -28.43 -17.35
CA ARG A 1041 -3.54 -29.65 -16.59
C ARG A 1041 -2.36 -30.02 -15.72
N LYS A 1042 -2.62 -30.18 -14.43
CA LYS A 1042 -1.61 -30.65 -13.48
C LYS A 1042 -1.16 -32.06 -13.87
N PRO A 1043 0.15 -32.31 -14.01
CA PRO A 1043 0.63 -33.66 -14.32
C PRO A 1043 0.38 -34.62 -13.15
N GLY A 1044 0.26 -35.92 -13.44
CA GLY A 1044 0.23 -36.97 -12.43
C GLY A 1044 1.52 -36.99 -11.61
N SER A 1045 1.42 -37.29 -10.32
CA SER A 1045 2.60 -37.47 -9.46
C SER A 1045 3.31 -38.78 -9.79
N LEU A 1046 4.64 -38.77 -9.75
CA LEU A 1046 5.48 -39.97 -9.85
C LEU A 1046 5.36 -40.86 -8.60
N GLY A 1047 4.94 -40.26 -7.47
CA GLY A 1047 4.55 -40.95 -6.24
C GLY A 1047 4.55 -40.01 -5.05
N VAL A 1048 4.43 -40.58 -3.86
CA VAL A 1048 4.34 -39.86 -2.58
C VAL A 1048 5.41 -40.39 -1.63
N LEU A 1049 6.15 -39.49 -1.00
CA LEU A 1049 7.10 -39.80 0.08
C LEU A 1049 6.52 -39.34 1.41
N LEU A 1050 6.60 -40.18 2.44
CA LEU A 1050 6.25 -39.84 3.81
C LEU A 1050 7.51 -39.98 4.67
N GLU A 1051 7.95 -38.91 5.31
CA GLU A 1051 9.24 -38.84 6.00
C GLU A 1051 9.14 -38.11 7.33
N ILE A 1052 9.95 -38.53 8.29
CA ILE A 1052 10.17 -37.83 9.56
C ILE A 1052 11.64 -37.41 9.66
N GLU A 1053 11.84 -36.16 10.05
CA GLU A 1053 13.15 -35.57 10.31
C GLU A 1053 13.21 -35.08 11.76
N VAL A 1054 14.27 -35.46 12.50
CA VAL A 1054 14.62 -34.84 13.80
C VAL A 1054 15.95 -34.14 13.62
N GLU A 1055 15.93 -32.81 13.49
CA GLU A 1055 17.08 -31.94 13.23
C GLU A 1055 17.59 -31.33 14.55
N PHE A 1056 18.90 -31.38 14.78
CA PHE A 1056 19.56 -30.59 15.83
C PHE A 1056 19.65 -29.14 15.33
N GLU A 1057 18.83 -28.27 15.91
CA GLU A 1057 18.58 -26.94 15.38
C GLU A 1057 19.83 -26.05 15.48
N ARG A 1058 20.08 -25.33 14.38
CA ARG A 1058 21.26 -24.48 14.16
C ARG A 1058 21.55 -23.43 15.24
N ASN A 1059 20.54 -22.87 15.89
CA ASN A 1059 20.64 -21.84 16.92
C ASN A 1059 21.41 -22.36 18.13
N VAL A 1060 21.49 -23.69 18.30
CA VAL A 1060 22.32 -24.36 19.29
C VAL A 1060 23.46 -25.16 18.62
N SER A 1061 23.16 -25.98 17.62
CA SER A 1061 24.15 -26.85 16.94
C SER A 1061 25.32 -26.06 16.33
N ASP A 1062 25.03 -25.01 15.53
CA ASP A 1062 26.08 -24.22 14.87
C ASP A 1062 26.85 -23.36 15.89
N VAL A 1063 26.18 -22.93 16.96
CA VAL A 1063 26.79 -22.11 18.02
C VAL A 1063 27.78 -22.94 18.81
N LEU A 1064 27.42 -24.17 19.17
CA LEU A 1064 28.31 -25.10 19.84
C LEU A 1064 29.55 -25.37 19.00
N ASP A 1065 29.41 -25.67 17.71
CA ASP A 1065 30.56 -25.90 16.83
C ASP A 1065 31.48 -24.67 16.78
N LYS A 1066 30.92 -23.45 16.66
CA LYS A 1066 31.72 -22.21 16.70
C LYS A 1066 32.42 -21.99 18.04
N LYS A 1067 31.77 -22.31 19.16
CA LYS A 1067 32.40 -22.21 20.48
C LYS A 1067 33.52 -23.24 20.65
N ILE A 1068 33.33 -24.47 20.17
CA ILE A 1068 34.33 -25.53 20.18
C ILE A 1068 35.56 -25.12 19.35
N ASP A 1069 35.34 -24.56 18.16
CA ASP A 1069 36.41 -24.09 17.28
C ASP A 1069 37.16 -22.87 17.84
N ALA A 1070 36.47 -22.04 18.64
CA ALA A 1070 37.02 -20.84 19.26
C ALA A 1070 37.57 -21.06 20.68
N ALA A 1071 37.51 -22.29 21.22
CA ALA A 1071 37.92 -22.58 22.60
C ALA A 1071 39.39 -22.22 22.85
N GLU A 1072 39.66 -21.49 23.94
CA GLU A 1072 40.99 -20.96 24.24
C GLU A 1072 41.95 -22.04 24.79
N ASN A 1073 41.39 -23.12 25.35
CA ASN A 1073 42.15 -24.22 25.96
C ASN A 1073 41.45 -25.58 25.83
N ALA A 1074 42.21 -26.65 26.09
CA ALA A 1074 41.75 -28.04 25.94
C ALA A 1074 40.59 -28.41 26.88
N ALA A 1075 40.56 -27.88 28.10
CA ALA A 1075 39.51 -28.20 29.08
C ALA A 1075 38.17 -27.56 28.69
N GLU A 1076 38.20 -26.33 28.18
CA GLU A 1076 37.03 -25.66 27.62
C GLU A 1076 36.51 -26.41 26.39
N LYS A 1077 37.41 -26.80 25.49
CA LYS A 1077 37.05 -27.58 24.30
C LYS A 1077 36.40 -28.91 24.67
N GLU A 1078 36.99 -29.67 25.59
CA GLU A 1078 36.47 -30.95 26.08
C GLU A 1078 35.09 -30.78 26.73
N HIS A 1079 34.90 -29.72 27.53
CA HIS A 1079 33.61 -29.38 28.11
C HIS A 1079 32.54 -29.11 27.04
N LEU A 1080 32.83 -28.26 26.06
CA LEU A 1080 31.89 -27.92 24.98
C LEU A 1080 31.59 -29.12 24.07
N GLU A 1081 32.57 -29.98 23.82
CA GLU A 1081 32.37 -31.25 23.12
C GLU A 1081 31.44 -32.18 23.92
N ALA A 1082 31.63 -32.28 25.24
CA ALA A 1082 30.73 -33.06 26.11
C ALA A 1082 29.30 -32.50 26.12
N VAL A 1083 29.12 -31.18 26.09
CA VAL A 1083 27.82 -30.53 25.94
C VAL A 1083 27.18 -30.94 24.61
N ARG A 1084 27.91 -30.84 23.49
CA ARG A 1084 27.41 -31.24 22.17
C ARG A 1084 26.99 -32.72 22.16
N GLU A 1085 27.80 -33.61 22.72
CA GLU A 1085 27.47 -35.03 22.82
C GLU A 1085 26.21 -35.29 23.68
N ALA A 1086 25.98 -34.49 24.72
CA ALA A 1086 24.76 -34.58 25.52
C ALA A 1086 23.51 -34.24 24.69
N PHE A 1087 23.56 -33.17 23.88
CA PHE A 1087 22.49 -32.87 22.94
C PHE A 1087 22.31 -33.98 21.88
N LEU A 1088 23.39 -34.52 21.30
CA LEU A 1088 23.27 -35.61 20.33
C LEU A 1088 22.59 -36.86 20.91
N LYS A 1089 22.89 -37.20 22.18
CA LYS A 1089 22.18 -38.27 22.89
C LYS A 1089 20.70 -37.98 23.04
N ASP A 1090 20.35 -36.74 23.40
CA ASP A 1090 18.95 -36.34 23.55
C ASP A 1090 18.20 -36.34 22.22
N GLN A 1091 18.87 -36.02 21.11
CA GLN A 1091 18.31 -36.17 19.76
C GLN A 1091 17.87 -37.62 19.48
N SER A 1092 18.65 -38.60 19.94
CA SER A 1092 18.30 -40.02 19.81
C SER A 1092 17.09 -40.42 20.68
N VAL A 1093 16.96 -39.83 21.88
CA VAL A 1093 15.79 -40.03 22.76
C VAL A 1093 14.52 -39.50 22.10
N ILE A 1094 14.59 -38.34 21.44
CA ILE A 1094 13.47 -37.78 20.67
C ILE A 1094 13.02 -38.75 19.58
N MET A 1095 13.97 -39.34 18.85
CA MET A 1095 13.65 -40.32 17.81
C MET A 1095 13.00 -41.59 18.37
N GLN A 1096 13.43 -42.05 19.56
CA GLN A 1096 12.76 -43.18 20.23
C GLN A 1096 11.30 -42.85 20.58
N VAL A 1097 11.03 -41.66 21.10
CA VAL A 1097 9.66 -41.20 21.37
C VAL A 1097 8.83 -41.18 20.09
N VAL A 1098 9.39 -40.61 19.01
CA VAL A 1098 8.72 -40.55 17.70
C VAL A 1098 8.36 -41.96 17.21
N ASP A 1099 9.30 -42.90 17.24
CA ASP A 1099 9.07 -44.29 16.84
C ASP A 1099 8.00 -44.98 17.71
N GLU A 1100 8.06 -44.81 19.03
CA GLU A 1100 7.06 -45.32 19.98
C GLU A 1100 5.64 -44.81 19.67
N GLU A 1101 5.48 -43.50 19.41
CA GLU A 1101 4.17 -42.91 19.13
C GLU A 1101 3.62 -43.31 17.75
N LEU A 1102 4.48 -43.44 16.74
CA LEU A 1102 4.07 -43.89 15.40
C LEU A 1102 3.60 -45.35 15.39
N LYS A 1103 4.30 -46.21 16.12
CA LYS A 1103 3.89 -47.62 16.29
C LYS A 1103 2.51 -47.74 16.93
N LYS A 1104 2.16 -46.84 17.88
CA LYS A 1104 0.81 -46.82 18.48
C LYS A 1104 -0.30 -46.52 17.47
N VAL A 1105 0.00 -45.79 16.40
CA VAL A 1105 -0.95 -45.46 15.34
C VAL A 1105 -0.84 -46.37 14.11
N GLY A 1106 -0.04 -47.43 14.18
CA GLY A 1106 0.13 -48.43 13.12
C GLY A 1106 1.00 -47.94 11.95
N LEU A 1107 1.97 -47.07 12.23
CA LEU A 1107 2.94 -46.58 11.25
C LEU A 1107 4.34 -47.05 11.65
N ASP A 1108 5.03 -47.71 10.72
CA ASP A 1108 6.40 -48.16 10.92
C ASP A 1108 7.38 -47.16 10.30
N VAL A 1109 8.45 -46.84 11.03
CA VAL A 1109 9.56 -46.02 10.53
C VAL A 1109 10.74 -46.89 10.13
N ILE A 1110 11.34 -46.56 8.99
CA ILE A 1110 12.53 -47.22 8.45
C ILE A 1110 13.61 -46.16 8.23
N PRO A 1111 14.86 -46.39 8.67
CA PRO A 1111 15.98 -45.50 8.39
C PRO A 1111 16.05 -45.13 6.91
N ALA A 1112 16.07 -43.83 6.61
CA ALA A 1112 16.17 -43.32 5.26
C ALA A 1112 17.61 -42.84 5.01
N ASN A 1113 18.41 -43.69 4.36
CA ASN A 1113 19.83 -43.47 4.12
C ASN A 1113 20.11 -42.61 2.86
N SER A 1114 19.22 -41.68 2.54
CA SER A 1114 19.37 -40.81 1.38
C SER A 1114 18.53 -39.53 1.47
N SER A 1115 18.95 -38.49 0.75
CA SER A 1115 18.18 -37.24 0.69
C SER A 1115 16.86 -37.42 -0.06
N LYS A 1116 15.87 -36.56 0.24
CA LYS A 1116 14.59 -36.51 -0.50
C LYS A 1116 14.76 -36.42 -2.02
N TYR A 1117 15.85 -35.78 -2.50
CA TYR A 1117 16.17 -35.71 -3.93
C TYR A 1117 16.51 -37.09 -4.50
N VAL A 1118 17.38 -37.84 -3.82
CA VAL A 1118 17.78 -39.20 -4.21
C VAL A 1118 16.55 -40.12 -4.19
N GLN A 1119 15.74 -40.07 -3.13
CA GLN A 1119 14.50 -40.84 -3.04
C GLN A 1119 13.53 -40.52 -4.20
N ALA A 1120 13.36 -39.24 -4.54
CA ALA A 1120 12.54 -38.82 -5.69
C ALA A 1120 13.11 -39.31 -7.03
N TYR A 1121 14.43 -39.35 -7.17
CA TYR A 1121 15.11 -39.87 -8.35
C TYR A 1121 14.89 -41.38 -8.49
N ASP A 1122 15.08 -42.14 -7.41
CA ASP A 1122 14.87 -43.59 -7.38
C ASP A 1122 13.41 -43.96 -7.70
N LEU A 1123 12.45 -43.23 -7.10
CA LEU A 1123 11.03 -43.36 -7.39
C LEU A 1123 10.72 -43.12 -8.88
N ALA A 1124 11.37 -42.12 -9.49
CA ALA A 1124 11.20 -41.82 -10.91
C ALA A 1124 11.77 -42.94 -11.81
N GLN A 1125 12.87 -43.58 -11.41
CA GLN A 1125 13.42 -44.74 -12.12
C GLN A 1125 12.50 -45.95 -12.04
N LEU A 1126 11.86 -46.19 -10.89
CA LEU A 1126 10.88 -47.27 -10.72
C LEU A 1126 9.57 -47.04 -11.49
N SER A 1127 9.20 -45.78 -11.74
CA SER A 1127 7.98 -45.42 -12.48
C SER A 1127 8.11 -45.51 -14.01
N ARG A 1128 9.34 -45.61 -14.52
CA ARG A 1128 9.68 -45.74 -15.94
C ARG A 1128 9.84 -47.21 -16.30
#